data_AF-Q9NVC6-F1
#
_entry.id   AF-Q9NVC6-F1
#
_cell.length_a   1.000
_cell.length_b   1.000
_cell.length_c   1.000
_cell.angle_alpha   90.00
_cell.angle_beta   90.00
_cell.angle_gamma   90.00
#
_symmetry.space_group_name_H-M   'P 1'
#
loop_
_entity.id
_entity.type
_entity.pdbx_description
1 polymer ?
#
loop_
_entity_poly.entity_id
_entity_poly.type
_entity_poly.pdbx_seq_one_letter_code
_entity_poly.pdbx_strand_id
1 'polypeptide(L)'
;MSGVRAVRISIESACEKQVHEVGLDGTETYLPPLSMSQNLARLAQRIDFSQGSGSEEEEAAGTEGDAQEWPGAGSSADQDDEEGVVKFQPSLWPWDSVRNNLRSALTEMCVLYDVLSIVRDKKFMTLDPVSQDALPPKQNPQTLQLISKKKSLAGAAQILLKGAERLTKSVTENQENKLQRDFNSELLRLRQHWKLRKVGDKILGDLSYRSAGSLFPHHGTFEVIKNTDLDLDKKIPEDYCPLDVQIPSDLEGSAYIKVSIQKQAPDIGDLGTVNLFKRPLPKSKPGSPHWQTKLEAAQNVLLCKEIFAQLSREAVQIKSQVPHIVVKNQIISQPFPSLQLSISLCHSSNDKKSQKFATEKQCPEDHLYVLEHNLHLLIREFHKQTLSSIMMPHPASAPFGHKRMRLSGPQAFDKNEINSLQSSEGLLEKIIKQAKHIFLRSRAAATIDSLASRIEDPQIQAHWSNINDVYESSVKVLITSQGYEQICKSIQLQLNIGVEQIRVVHRDGRVITLSYQEQELQDFLLSQMSQHQVHAVQQLAKVMGWQVLSFSNHVGLGPIESIGNASAITVASPSGDYAISVRNGPESGSKIMVQFPRNQCKDLPKSDVLQDNKWSHLRGPFKEVQWNKMEGRNFVYKMELLMSALSPCLL
;
A
#
# COMPACT_ATOMS: atom_id res chain seq x y z
N MET A 1 26.83 -33.88 -31.89
CA MET A 1 27.47 -32.75 -31.17
C MET A 1 27.43 -33.02 -29.67
N SER A 2 28.46 -33.69 -29.15
CA SER A 2 28.64 -33.97 -27.72
C SER A 2 29.92 -33.29 -27.26
N GLY A 3 29.85 -31.98 -26.99
CA GLY A 3 30.96 -31.23 -26.41
C GLY A 3 31.11 -31.59 -24.92
N VAL A 4 32.25 -32.16 -24.57
CA VAL A 4 32.62 -32.55 -23.20
C VAL A 4 32.58 -31.32 -22.29
N ARG A 5 31.73 -31.35 -21.25
CA ARG A 5 31.59 -30.27 -20.25
C ARG A 5 32.88 -30.13 -19.44
N ALA A 6 33.58 -29.01 -19.58
CA ALA A 6 34.68 -28.62 -18.71
C ALA A 6 34.25 -28.60 -17.23
N VAL A 7 34.93 -29.37 -16.37
CA VAL A 7 34.69 -29.38 -14.92
C VAL A 7 35.39 -28.18 -14.28
N ARG A 8 34.62 -27.21 -13.78
CA ARG A 8 35.14 -26.06 -13.03
C ARG A 8 35.50 -26.50 -11.61
N ILE A 9 36.79 -26.58 -11.29
CA ILE A 9 37.31 -26.95 -9.96
C ILE A 9 37.53 -25.66 -9.16
N SER A 10 36.79 -25.46 -8.07
CA SER A 10 37.05 -24.40 -7.07
C SER A 10 37.69 -25.03 -5.83
N ILE A 11 38.80 -24.46 -5.36
CA ILE A 11 39.50 -24.91 -4.14
C ILE A 11 38.66 -24.59 -2.89
N GLU A 12 37.86 -23.52 -2.95
CA GLU A 12 36.98 -23.14 -1.86
C GLU A 12 35.74 -24.04 -1.82
N SER A 13 35.49 -24.64 -0.65
CA SER A 13 34.23 -25.29 -0.33
C SER A 13 33.12 -24.24 -0.20
N ALA A 14 31.98 -24.47 -0.84
CA ALA A 14 30.80 -23.62 -0.62
C ALA A 14 30.41 -23.65 0.86
N CYS A 15 30.35 -22.50 1.51
CA CYS A 15 29.91 -22.37 2.91
C CYS A 15 28.38 -22.52 3.10
N GLU A 16 27.65 -22.95 2.07
CA GLU A 16 26.21 -23.13 2.14
C GLU A 16 25.85 -24.56 2.55
N LYS A 17 25.04 -24.67 3.60
CA LYS A 17 24.45 -25.93 4.03
C LYS A 17 23.40 -26.37 3.00
N GLN A 18 23.57 -27.54 2.39
CA GLN A 18 22.54 -28.13 1.54
C GLN A 18 21.45 -28.74 2.41
N VAL A 19 20.18 -28.53 2.05
CA VAL A 19 19.05 -29.20 2.70
C VAL A 19 19.11 -30.69 2.33
N HIS A 20 19.19 -31.55 3.34
CA HIS A 20 19.14 -33.00 3.21
C HIS A 20 17.72 -33.49 2.97
N GLU A 21 16.79 -33.02 3.80
CA GLU A 21 15.39 -33.40 3.80
C GLU A 21 14.56 -32.24 4.40
N VAL A 22 13.33 -32.09 3.91
CA VAL A 22 12.31 -31.24 4.52
C VAL A 22 11.24 -32.19 5.06
N GLY A 23 11.10 -32.25 6.38
CA GLY A 23 10.09 -33.08 7.04
C GLY A 23 8.66 -32.68 6.65
N LEU A 24 7.70 -33.58 6.88
CA LEU A 24 6.28 -33.31 6.64
C LEU A 24 5.71 -32.18 7.53
N ASP A 25 6.43 -31.81 8.60
CA ASP A 25 6.18 -30.68 9.48
C ASP A 25 6.85 -29.36 9.00
N GLY A 26 7.60 -29.41 7.89
CA GLY A 26 8.35 -28.28 7.35
C GLY A 26 9.71 -28.05 8.00
N THR A 27 10.20 -28.97 8.85
CA THR A 27 11.55 -28.85 9.43
C THR A 27 12.63 -29.25 8.42
N GLU A 28 13.62 -28.37 8.18
CA GLU A 28 14.73 -28.64 7.26
C GLU A 28 15.91 -29.28 8.02
N THR A 29 16.33 -30.47 7.62
CA THR A 29 17.60 -31.08 8.06
C THR A 29 18.71 -30.72 7.07
N TYR A 30 19.89 -30.33 7.55
CA TYR A 30 20.97 -29.82 6.70
C TYR A 30 22.18 -30.76 6.68
N LEU A 31 22.76 -30.96 5.50
CA LEU A 31 24.08 -31.58 5.35
C LEU A 31 25.17 -30.57 5.72
N PRO A 32 26.15 -30.97 6.56
CA PRO A 32 27.33 -30.15 6.79
C PRO A 32 28.13 -29.99 5.48
N PRO A 33 28.68 -28.79 5.19
CA PRO A 33 29.50 -28.58 4.00
C PRO A 33 30.76 -29.46 4.04
N LEU A 34 31.19 -29.93 2.86
CA LEU A 34 32.42 -30.72 2.72
C LEU A 34 33.63 -29.91 3.21
N SER A 35 34.55 -30.56 3.92
CA SER A 35 35.86 -29.95 4.21
C SER A 35 36.61 -29.67 2.91
N MET A 36 37.61 -28.78 2.95
CA MET A 36 38.46 -28.48 1.78
C MET A 36 39.07 -29.75 1.16
N SER A 37 39.55 -30.68 2.00
CA SER A 37 40.11 -31.96 1.54
C SER A 37 39.07 -32.88 0.90
N GLN A 38 37.86 -32.94 1.47
CA GLN A 38 36.76 -33.73 0.90
C GLN A 38 36.27 -33.16 -0.43
N ASN A 39 36.16 -31.83 -0.54
CA ASN A 39 35.78 -31.17 -1.79
C ASN A 39 36.82 -31.42 -2.89
N LEU A 40 38.12 -31.28 -2.57
CA LEU A 40 39.20 -31.55 -3.49
C LEU A 40 39.25 -33.01 -3.93
N ALA A 41 39.10 -33.96 -3.00
CA ALA A 41 39.04 -35.39 -3.33
C ALA A 41 37.86 -35.72 -4.26
N ARG A 42 36.67 -35.16 -3.98
CA ARG A 42 35.47 -35.32 -4.82
C ARG A 42 35.67 -34.77 -6.22
N LEU A 43 36.38 -33.65 -6.36
CA LEU A 43 36.70 -33.05 -7.66
C LEU A 43 37.76 -33.87 -8.41
N ALA A 44 38.79 -34.35 -7.72
CA ALA A 44 39.84 -35.19 -8.29
C ALA A 44 39.28 -36.51 -8.86
N GLN A 45 38.29 -37.11 -8.20
CA GLN A 45 37.62 -38.33 -8.68
C GLN A 45 36.83 -38.14 -9.98
N ARG A 46 36.54 -36.92 -10.40
CA ARG A 46 35.85 -36.63 -11.68
C ARG A 46 36.81 -36.55 -12.87
N ILE A 47 38.12 -36.65 -12.62
CA ILE A 47 39.13 -36.62 -13.68
C ILE A 47 39.25 -38.04 -14.24
N ASP A 48 38.67 -38.27 -15.43
CA ASP A 48 38.87 -39.51 -16.17
C ASP A 48 40.17 -39.42 -16.98
N PHE A 49 41.19 -40.18 -16.56
CA PHE A 49 42.50 -40.21 -17.22
C PHE A 49 42.50 -41.00 -18.54
N SER A 50 41.45 -41.77 -18.81
CA SER A 50 41.35 -42.67 -19.96
C SER A 50 40.86 -41.98 -21.24
N GLN A 51 40.21 -40.81 -21.14
CA GLN A 51 39.80 -40.03 -22.30
C GLN A 51 40.99 -39.25 -22.86
N GLY A 52 41.74 -39.90 -23.77
CA GLY A 52 42.76 -39.27 -24.59
C GLY A 52 42.14 -38.51 -25.77
N SER A 53 42.56 -37.26 -25.93
CA SER A 53 42.32 -36.39 -27.10
C SER A 53 42.97 -36.90 -28.40
N GLY A 54 43.19 -38.21 -28.54
CA GLY A 54 43.93 -38.83 -29.64
C GLY A 54 43.05 -39.39 -30.76
N SER A 55 41.77 -39.03 -30.82
CA SER A 55 40.85 -39.49 -31.88
C SER A 55 40.50 -38.42 -32.91
N GLU A 56 41.03 -37.20 -32.79
CA GLU A 56 40.68 -36.08 -33.70
C GLU A 56 41.81 -35.66 -34.66
N GLU A 57 42.98 -36.32 -34.62
CA GLU A 57 44.13 -35.96 -35.48
C GLU A 57 44.33 -36.88 -36.71
N GLU A 58 43.55 -37.95 -36.90
CA GLU A 58 43.71 -38.91 -38.01
C GLU A 58 42.79 -38.68 -39.24
N GLU A 59 41.85 -37.72 -39.24
CA GLU A 59 40.85 -37.57 -40.32
C GLU A 59 41.01 -36.33 -41.24
N ALA A 60 42.08 -35.54 -41.12
CA ALA A 60 42.19 -34.24 -41.83
C ALA A 60 43.25 -34.13 -42.95
N ALA A 61 43.95 -35.20 -43.34
CA ALA A 61 44.92 -35.14 -44.44
C ALA A 61 44.80 -36.36 -45.37
N GLY A 62 43.68 -36.41 -46.10
CA GLY A 62 43.49 -37.27 -47.26
C GLY A 62 44.20 -36.72 -48.50
N THR A 63 44.87 -37.63 -49.18
CA THR A 63 45.48 -37.61 -50.51
C THR A 63 44.54 -37.09 -51.61
N GLU A 64 45.11 -36.41 -52.62
CA GLU A 64 44.74 -36.23 -54.05
C GLU A 64 45.16 -34.80 -54.45
N GLY A 65 46.16 -34.52 -55.30
CA GLY A 65 46.50 -35.05 -56.62
C GLY A 65 46.56 -33.86 -57.61
N ASP A 66 47.78 -33.46 -58.01
CA ASP A 66 48.20 -32.64 -59.16
C ASP A 66 47.43 -31.38 -59.62
N ALA A 67 48.13 -30.23 -59.67
CA ALA A 67 48.51 -29.51 -60.91
C ALA A 67 48.76 -27.99 -60.71
N GLN A 68 50.05 -27.61 -60.88
CA GLN A 68 50.55 -26.57 -61.79
C GLN A 68 50.62 -25.06 -61.39
N GLU A 69 51.88 -24.60 -61.23
CA GLU A 69 52.57 -23.39 -61.77
C GLU A 69 52.04 -21.97 -61.51
N TRP A 70 52.85 -20.90 -61.37
CA TRP A 70 54.21 -20.55 -60.87
C TRP A 70 54.21 -18.98 -60.87
N PRO A 71 55.19 -18.29 -60.25
CA PRO A 71 55.05 -16.99 -59.56
C PRO A 71 55.83 -15.80 -60.19
N GLY A 72 55.77 -14.63 -59.54
CA GLY A 72 56.79 -13.56 -59.62
C GLY A 72 56.48 -12.44 -58.63
N ALA A 73 57.39 -11.62 -58.09
CA ALA A 73 58.83 -11.60 -57.82
C ALA A 73 59.16 -10.12 -57.46
N GLY A 74 59.96 -9.87 -56.43
CA GLY A 74 60.47 -8.54 -56.05
C GLY A 74 60.59 -8.40 -54.52
N SER A 75 61.66 -8.89 -53.86
CA SER A 75 63.00 -8.27 -53.68
C SER A 75 62.89 -6.83 -53.17
N SER A 76 63.40 -6.43 -51.99
CA SER A 76 64.76 -6.54 -51.43
C SER A 76 64.72 -6.26 -49.91
N ALA A 77 65.22 -7.13 -49.03
CA ALA A 77 66.60 -7.22 -48.50
C ALA A 77 67.08 -5.98 -47.70
N ASP A 78 67.13 -6.10 -46.36
CA ASP A 78 68.31 -5.79 -45.55
C ASP A 78 68.26 -6.60 -44.24
N GLN A 79 69.45 -7.09 -43.87
CA GLN A 79 69.75 -8.21 -42.97
C GLN A 79 69.72 -7.84 -41.49
N ASP A 80 69.33 -8.79 -40.63
CA ASP A 80 70.11 -9.20 -39.46
C ASP A 80 69.60 -10.57 -38.97
N ASP A 81 70.54 -11.52 -38.88
CA ASP A 81 70.38 -12.95 -38.60
C ASP A 81 70.19 -13.23 -37.09
N GLU A 82 69.24 -14.11 -36.72
CA GLU A 82 69.49 -15.23 -35.79
C GLU A 82 68.30 -16.20 -35.73
N GLU A 83 68.63 -17.47 -35.54
CA GLU A 83 67.87 -18.67 -35.90
C GLU A 83 66.63 -18.98 -35.01
N GLY A 84 65.49 -19.21 -35.68
CA GLY A 84 64.58 -20.35 -35.46
C GLY A 84 64.13 -20.71 -34.04
N VAL A 85 63.05 -20.08 -33.53
CA VAL A 85 62.23 -20.65 -32.44
C VAL A 85 60.76 -20.64 -32.83
N VAL A 86 60.23 -21.85 -33.03
CA VAL A 86 58.80 -22.16 -33.23
C VAL A 86 57.99 -21.57 -32.07
N LYS A 87 56.98 -20.75 -32.37
CA LYS A 87 56.05 -20.17 -31.39
C LYS A 87 55.32 -21.27 -30.62
N PHE A 88 55.60 -21.37 -29.32
CA PHE A 88 54.88 -22.18 -28.35
C PHE A 88 53.40 -21.74 -28.27
N GLN A 89 52.49 -22.63 -28.65
CA GLN A 89 51.06 -22.45 -28.41
C GLN A 89 50.76 -22.89 -26.96
N PRO A 90 50.20 -22.02 -26.09
CA PRO A 90 49.95 -22.37 -24.70
C PRO A 90 48.95 -23.52 -24.61
N SER A 91 49.33 -24.59 -23.91
CA SER A 91 48.44 -25.73 -23.62
C SER A 91 47.13 -25.23 -22.99
N LEU A 92 45.98 -25.56 -23.59
CA LEU A 92 44.64 -25.10 -23.19
C LEU A 92 44.23 -25.54 -21.77
N TRP A 93 44.95 -26.46 -21.14
CA TRP A 93 44.67 -26.93 -19.80
C TRP A 93 45.77 -26.49 -18.82
N PRO A 94 45.46 -25.78 -17.72
CA PRO A 94 46.46 -25.31 -16.74
C PRO A 94 47.22 -26.45 -16.04
N TRP A 95 46.70 -27.68 -16.15
CA TRP A 95 47.30 -28.89 -15.61
C TRP A 95 47.93 -29.79 -16.68
N ASP A 96 47.99 -29.37 -17.95
CA ASP A 96 48.61 -30.18 -19.00
C ASP A 96 50.07 -30.48 -18.69
N SER A 97 50.81 -29.52 -18.16
CA SER A 97 52.18 -29.77 -17.69
C SER A 97 52.23 -30.86 -16.61
N VAL A 98 51.33 -30.81 -15.62
CA VAL A 98 51.28 -31.82 -14.54
C VAL A 98 50.84 -33.18 -15.08
N ARG A 99 49.81 -33.21 -15.93
CA ARG A 99 49.31 -34.43 -16.58
C ARG A 99 50.38 -35.06 -17.46
N ASN A 100 51.08 -34.27 -18.28
CA ASN A 100 52.10 -34.75 -19.21
C ASN A 100 53.32 -35.24 -18.44
N ASN A 101 53.77 -34.54 -17.41
CA ASN A 101 54.87 -35.00 -16.56
C ASN A 101 54.53 -36.30 -15.83
N LEU A 102 53.30 -36.43 -15.31
CA LEU A 102 52.84 -37.67 -14.68
C LEU A 102 52.68 -38.81 -15.69
N ARG A 103 52.20 -38.53 -16.90
CA ARG A 103 52.12 -39.52 -17.99
C ARG A 103 53.51 -39.98 -18.43
N SER A 104 54.46 -39.06 -18.64
CA SER A 104 55.84 -39.41 -18.98
C SER A 104 56.48 -40.26 -17.89
N ALA A 105 56.31 -39.89 -16.61
CA ALA A 105 56.80 -40.70 -15.49
C ALA A 105 56.14 -42.09 -15.44
N LEU A 106 54.84 -42.19 -15.73
CA LEU A 106 54.15 -43.47 -15.83
C LEU A 106 54.69 -44.31 -16.99
N THR A 107 54.92 -43.71 -18.16
CA THR A 107 55.51 -44.39 -19.33
C THR A 107 56.89 -44.94 -19.00
N GLU A 108 57.77 -44.16 -18.37
CA GLU A 108 59.09 -44.63 -17.93
C GLU A 108 58.98 -45.79 -16.94
N MET A 109 58.05 -45.73 -15.99
CA MET A 109 57.78 -46.81 -15.05
C MET A 109 57.23 -48.06 -15.73
N CYS A 110 56.38 -47.92 -16.75
CA CYS A 110 55.88 -49.04 -17.55
C CYS A 110 57.02 -49.68 -18.34
N VAL A 111 57.90 -48.89 -18.98
CA VAL A 111 59.08 -49.42 -19.68
C VAL A 111 60.00 -50.19 -18.72
N LEU A 112 60.25 -49.65 -17.53
CA LEU A 112 61.01 -50.36 -16.49
C LEU A 112 60.33 -51.68 -16.10
N TYR A 113 59.01 -51.67 -15.93
CA TYR A 113 58.23 -52.88 -15.63
C TYR A 113 58.33 -53.93 -16.76
N ASP A 114 58.27 -53.50 -18.02
CA ASP A 114 58.41 -54.38 -19.18
C ASP A 114 59.81 -54.99 -19.26
N VAL A 115 60.86 -54.18 -19.06
CA VAL A 115 62.26 -54.66 -19.01
C VAL A 115 62.44 -55.70 -17.90
N LEU A 116 61.94 -55.41 -16.68
CA LEU A 116 62.00 -56.35 -15.56
C LEU A 116 61.24 -57.64 -15.85
N SER A 117 60.09 -57.55 -16.55
CA SER A 117 59.29 -58.71 -16.95
C SER A 117 60.02 -59.59 -17.98
N ILE A 118 60.68 -58.99 -18.97
CA ILE A 118 61.46 -59.71 -19.99
C ILE A 118 62.69 -60.41 -19.37
N VAL A 119 63.41 -59.71 -18.48
CA VAL A 119 64.55 -60.28 -17.74
C VAL A 119 64.12 -61.48 -16.90
N ARG A 120 62.93 -61.41 -16.27
CA ARG A 120 62.37 -62.51 -15.47
C ARG A 120 62.13 -63.77 -16.31
N ASP A 121 61.61 -63.61 -17.53
CA ASP A 121 61.26 -64.72 -18.40
C ASP A 121 62.49 -65.39 -19.06
N LYS A 122 63.67 -64.74 -19.03
CA LYS A 122 64.97 -65.23 -19.54
C LYS A 122 65.03 -65.64 -21.02
N LYS A 123 63.91 -65.58 -21.75
CA LYS A 123 63.81 -65.97 -23.16
C LYS A 123 64.50 -64.98 -24.10
N PHE A 124 64.46 -63.70 -23.77
CA PHE A 124 64.91 -62.62 -24.66
C PHE A 124 66.02 -61.76 -24.06
N MET A 125 66.21 -61.79 -22.74
CA MET A 125 67.23 -61.01 -22.04
C MET A 125 67.76 -61.77 -20.83
N THR A 126 69.08 -61.84 -20.70
CA THR A 126 69.79 -62.34 -19.52
C THR A 126 70.74 -61.25 -19.05
N LEU A 127 70.75 -60.98 -17.74
CA LEU A 127 71.68 -60.03 -17.12
C LEU A 127 72.93 -60.78 -16.68
N ASP A 128 74.08 -60.43 -17.26
CA ASP A 128 75.37 -60.94 -16.83
C ASP A 128 75.98 -60.02 -15.75
N PRO A 129 76.58 -60.58 -14.69
CA PRO A 129 77.25 -59.78 -13.68
C PRO A 129 78.49 -59.11 -14.27
N VAL A 130 78.48 -57.78 -14.30
CA VAL A 130 79.65 -56.97 -14.64
C VAL A 130 80.21 -56.36 -13.36
N SER A 131 81.44 -56.72 -13.01
CA SER A 131 82.20 -56.02 -11.97
C SER A 131 82.61 -54.64 -12.49
N GLN A 132 82.00 -53.58 -11.96
CA GLN A 132 82.47 -52.22 -12.19
C GLN A 132 83.77 -52.02 -11.40
N ASP A 133 84.86 -51.70 -12.10
CA ASP A 133 86.08 -51.24 -11.46
C ASP A 133 85.79 -49.95 -10.69
N ALA A 134 86.17 -49.92 -9.40
CA ALA A 134 85.97 -48.78 -8.54
C ALA A 134 86.75 -47.57 -9.06
N LEU A 135 86.04 -46.63 -9.69
CA LEU A 135 86.61 -45.36 -10.16
C LEU A 135 87.27 -44.60 -9.00
N PRO A 136 88.46 -44.03 -9.19
CA PRO A 136 89.17 -43.30 -8.15
C PRO A 136 88.33 -42.12 -7.64
N PRO A 137 88.36 -41.82 -6.32
CA PRO A 137 87.43 -40.89 -5.65
C PRO A 137 87.45 -39.45 -6.18
N LYS A 138 88.47 -39.06 -6.96
CA LYS A 138 88.58 -37.74 -7.57
C LYS A 138 87.83 -37.59 -8.90
N GLN A 139 87.31 -38.66 -9.47
CA GLN A 139 86.55 -38.66 -10.72
C GLN A 139 85.14 -39.24 -10.55
N ASN A 140 84.61 -39.32 -9.31
CA ASN A 140 83.28 -39.87 -9.10
C ASN A 140 82.20 -38.84 -9.52
N PRO A 141 81.49 -39.03 -10.66
CA PRO A 141 80.43 -38.12 -11.11
C PRO A 141 79.29 -37.99 -10.08
N GLN A 142 79.18 -38.93 -9.13
CA GLN A 142 78.20 -38.90 -8.04
C GLN A 142 78.39 -37.68 -7.12
N THR A 143 79.63 -37.23 -6.88
CA THR A 143 79.89 -36.07 -6.01
C THR A 143 79.32 -34.79 -6.63
N LEU A 144 79.47 -34.63 -7.94
CA LEU A 144 78.98 -33.46 -8.68
C LEU A 144 77.44 -33.45 -8.72
N GLN A 145 76.81 -34.61 -8.91
CA GLN A 145 75.36 -34.78 -8.81
C GLN A 145 74.83 -34.44 -7.41
N LEU A 146 75.49 -34.87 -6.34
CA LEU A 146 75.09 -34.54 -4.97
C LEU A 146 75.16 -33.04 -4.67
N ILE A 147 76.21 -32.36 -5.14
CA ILE A 147 76.34 -30.89 -4.99
C ILE A 147 75.22 -30.16 -5.75
N SER A 148 74.88 -30.62 -6.96
CA SER A 148 73.78 -30.04 -7.75
C SER A 148 72.42 -30.20 -7.07
N LYS A 149 72.13 -31.39 -6.53
CA LYS A 149 70.90 -31.66 -5.75
C LYS A 149 70.81 -30.76 -4.51
N LYS A 150 71.91 -30.61 -3.76
CA LYS A 150 71.96 -29.71 -2.60
C LYS A 150 71.63 -28.26 -2.97
N LYS A 151 72.19 -27.73 -4.08
CA LYS A 151 71.87 -26.38 -4.56
C LYS A 151 70.40 -26.25 -4.97
N SER A 152 69.85 -27.23 -5.69
CA SER A 152 68.44 -27.22 -6.10
C SER A 152 67.46 -27.24 -4.92
N LEU A 153 67.74 -28.07 -3.89
CA LEU A 153 66.94 -28.15 -2.68
C LEU A 153 67.00 -26.86 -1.86
N ALA A 154 68.17 -26.22 -1.78
CA ALA A 154 68.30 -24.91 -1.13
C ALA A 154 67.48 -23.82 -1.86
N GLY A 155 67.45 -23.84 -3.20
CA GLY A 155 66.60 -22.96 -4.00
C GLY A 155 65.11 -23.21 -3.74
N ALA A 156 64.66 -24.46 -3.71
CA ALA A 156 63.28 -24.81 -3.40
C ALA A 156 62.86 -24.35 -1.99
N ALA A 157 63.73 -24.53 -0.99
CA ALA A 157 63.48 -24.07 0.38
C ALA A 157 63.30 -22.54 0.47
N GLN A 158 64.12 -21.76 -0.26
CA GLN A 158 63.97 -20.30 -0.32
C GLN A 158 62.64 -19.85 -0.93
N ILE A 159 62.16 -20.53 -1.97
CA ILE A 159 60.86 -20.23 -2.60
C ILE A 159 59.72 -20.49 -1.62
N LEU A 160 59.76 -21.62 -0.92
CA LEU A 160 58.74 -21.97 0.08
C LEU A 160 58.71 -20.98 1.25
N LEU A 161 59.88 -20.56 1.75
CA LEU A 161 59.98 -19.56 2.82
C LEU A 161 59.41 -18.20 2.38
N LYS A 162 59.74 -17.72 1.17
CA LYS A 162 59.14 -16.50 0.60
C LYS A 162 57.61 -16.60 0.45
N GLY A 163 57.10 -17.78 0.11
CA GLY A 163 55.67 -18.05 0.07
C GLY A 163 55.00 -17.95 1.44
N ALA A 164 55.64 -18.52 2.48
CA ALA A 164 55.15 -18.46 3.86
C ALA A 164 55.11 -17.01 4.39
N GLU A 165 56.13 -16.19 4.12
CA GLU A 165 56.15 -14.78 4.53
C GLU A 165 54.99 -13.97 3.92
N ARG A 166 54.66 -14.20 2.64
CA ARG A 166 53.54 -13.55 1.97
C ARG A 166 52.18 -13.94 2.58
N LEU A 167 52.02 -15.21 2.94
CA LEU A 167 50.81 -15.69 3.61
C LEU A 167 50.65 -15.04 4.99
N THR A 168 51.73 -14.94 5.78
CA THR A 168 51.67 -14.28 7.09
C THR A 168 51.23 -12.83 6.99
N LYS A 169 51.77 -12.06 6.03
CA LYS A 169 51.35 -10.66 5.79
C LYS A 169 49.87 -10.54 5.44
N SER A 170 49.36 -11.44 4.59
CA SER A 170 47.94 -11.43 4.23
C SER A 170 47.01 -11.73 5.41
N VAL A 171 47.45 -12.53 6.39
CA VAL A 171 46.67 -12.84 7.59
C VAL A 171 46.62 -11.64 8.55
N THR A 172 47.74 -10.91 8.71
CA THR A 172 47.79 -9.71 9.55
C THR A 172 46.94 -8.58 8.99
N GLU A 173 46.99 -8.32 7.68
CA GLU A 173 46.12 -7.33 7.02
C GLU A 173 44.63 -7.67 7.21
N ASN A 174 44.28 -8.96 7.18
CA ASN A 174 42.92 -9.43 7.46
C ASN A 174 42.46 -9.21 8.91
N GLN A 175 43.38 -9.13 9.88
CA GLN A 175 43.05 -8.82 11.27
C GLN A 175 42.81 -7.32 11.48
N GLU A 176 43.60 -6.46 10.85
CA GLU A 176 43.37 -5.01 10.89
C GLU A 176 42.06 -4.61 10.21
N ASN A 177 41.73 -5.26 9.08
CA ASN A 177 40.43 -5.11 8.41
C ASN A 177 39.23 -5.53 9.27
N LYS A 178 39.40 -6.35 10.32
CA LYS A 178 38.32 -6.69 11.26
C LYS A 178 38.08 -5.60 12.32
N LEU A 179 39.07 -4.76 12.60
CA LEU A 179 38.93 -3.62 13.52
C LEU A 179 38.21 -2.45 12.84
N GLN A 180 38.42 -2.30 11.53
CA GLN A 180 37.57 -1.46 10.70
C GLN A 180 36.30 -2.25 10.36
N ARG A 181 35.13 -1.60 10.23
CA ARG A 181 33.94 -2.28 9.70
C ARG A 181 34.31 -2.78 8.30
N ASP A 182 34.54 -4.09 8.14
CA ASP A 182 34.84 -4.66 6.83
C ASP A 182 33.56 -4.62 5.96
N PHE A 183 33.72 -4.38 4.66
CA PHE A 183 32.65 -4.45 3.66
C PHE A 183 31.84 -5.74 3.79
N ASN A 184 32.50 -6.88 4.01
CA ASN A 184 31.83 -8.17 4.17
C ASN A 184 30.93 -8.23 5.41
N SER A 185 31.31 -7.55 6.50
CA SER A 185 30.53 -7.49 7.74
C SER A 185 29.26 -6.65 7.56
N GLU A 186 29.35 -5.52 6.86
CA GLU A 186 28.19 -4.69 6.51
C GLU A 186 27.29 -5.38 5.48
N LEU A 187 27.88 -6.08 4.50
CA LEU A 187 27.14 -6.87 3.52
C LEU A 187 26.34 -7.99 4.19
N LEU A 188 26.93 -8.65 5.20
CA LEU A 188 26.24 -9.65 6.00
C LEU A 188 25.07 -9.03 6.78
N ARG A 189 25.27 -7.84 7.38
CA ARG A 189 24.19 -7.10 8.06
C ARG A 189 23.07 -6.68 7.10
N LEU A 190 23.42 -6.27 5.89
CA LEU A 190 22.45 -5.92 4.86
C LEU A 190 21.63 -7.15 4.45
N ARG A 191 22.27 -8.31 4.25
CA ARG A 191 21.60 -9.59 3.92
C ARG A 191 20.62 -10.07 5.00
N GLN A 192 20.81 -9.69 6.27
CA GLN A 192 19.87 -10.02 7.35
C GLN A 192 18.52 -9.31 7.19
N HIS A 193 18.48 -8.16 6.52
CA HIS A 193 17.28 -7.32 6.39
C HIS A 193 16.71 -7.32 4.97
N TRP A 194 17.58 -7.45 3.95
CA TRP A 194 17.22 -7.32 2.54
C TRP A 194 17.61 -8.56 1.74
N LYS A 195 16.76 -8.93 0.78
CA LYS A 195 17.06 -10.01 -0.16
C LYS A 195 18.10 -9.53 -1.16
N LEU A 196 19.19 -10.28 -1.27
CA LEU A 196 20.31 -10.00 -2.18
C LEU A 196 20.50 -11.11 -3.20
N ARG A 197 21.00 -10.76 -4.38
CA ARG A 197 21.39 -11.68 -5.45
C ARG A 197 22.66 -11.17 -6.14
N LYS A 198 23.62 -12.07 -6.35
CA LYS A 198 24.79 -11.80 -7.20
C LYS A 198 24.42 -11.99 -8.67
N VAL A 199 24.65 -10.98 -9.50
CA VAL A 199 24.39 -10.99 -10.95
C VAL A 199 25.65 -10.50 -11.65
N GLY A 200 26.41 -11.42 -12.24
CA GLY A 200 27.75 -11.13 -12.77
C GLY A 200 28.68 -10.64 -11.65
N ASP A 201 29.26 -9.46 -11.85
CA ASP A 201 30.16 -8.81 -10.89
C ASP A 201 29.43 -7.86 -9.92
N LYS A 202 28.10 -7.75 -10.03
CA LYS A 202 27.27 -6.86 -9.22
C LYS A 202 26.51 -7.62 -8.14
N ILE A 203 26.25 -6.96 -7.02
CA ILE A 203 25.34 -7.44 -5.96
C ILE A 203 24.10 -6.55 -6.02
N LEU A 204 22.96 -7.16 -6.32
CA LEU A 204 21.68 -6.47 -6.42
C LEU A 204 20.78 -6.85 -5.24
N GLY A 205 20.04 -5.88 -4.73
CA GLY A 205 18.96 -6.09 -3.78
C GLY A 205 17.60 -5.71 -4.36
N ASP A 206 16.54 -6.16 -3.69
CA ASP A 206 15.15 -6.00 -4.13
C ASP A 206 14.35 -5.17 -3.10
N LEU A 207 13.88 -3.99 -3.50
CA LEU A 207 12.95 -3.15 -2.75
C LEU A 207 11.49 -3.50 -3.04
N SER A 208 11.21 -4.31 -4.06
CA SER A 208 9.84 -4.57 -4.47
C SER A 208 9.07 -5.36 -3.42
N TYR A 209 7.78 -5.07 -3.31
CA TYR A 209 6.87 -5.82 -2.46
C TYR A 209 6.39 -7.12 -3.13
N ARG A 210 7.11 -7.66 -4.12
CA ARG A 210 6.69 -8.87 -4.86
C ARG A 210 6.53 -10.07 -3.94
N SER A 211 7.40 -10.21 -2.94
CA SER A 211 7.26 -11.21 -1.87
C SER A 211 6.01 -11.02 -1.01
N ALA A 212 5.49 -9.79 -0.96
CA ALA A 212 4.24 -9.42 -0.31
C ALA A 212 3.07 -9.27 -1.32
N GLY A 213 3.18 -9.84 -2.52
CA GLY A 213 2.10 -9.91 -3.50
C GLY A 213 2.01 -8.75 -4.49
N SER A 214 2.88 -7.74 -4.41
CA SER A 214 2.87 -6.61 -5.36
C SER A 214 3.04 -7.09 -6.80
N LEU A 215 2.20 -6.54 -7.69
CA LEU A 215 2.24 -6.76 -9.13
C LEU A 215 2.73 -5.52 -9.87
N PHE A 216 3.31 -4.56 -9.16
CA PHE A 216 3.76 -3.33 -9.77
C PHE A 216 4.87 -3.62 -10.80
N PRO A 217 4.81 -3.06 -12.03
CA PRO A 217 5.80 -3.33 -13.06
C PRO A 217 7.22 -2.91 -12.67
N HIS A 218 7.36 -1.89 -11.82
CA HIS A 218 8.66 -1.37 -11.41
C HIS A 218 9.47 -2.44 -10.64
N HIS A 219 10.72 -2.68 -11.05
CA HIS A 219 11.54 -3.74 -10.49
C HIS A 219 12.05 -3.44 -9.08
N GLY A 220 12.26 -2.17 -8.74
CA GLY A 220 12.68 -1.77 -7.39
C GLY A 220 14.07 -2.29 -7.01
N THR A 221 14.96 -2.52 -7.96
CA THR A 221 16.30 -3.07 -7.69
C THR A 221 17.26 -1.97 -7.25
N PHE A 222 18.06 -2.23 -6.22
CA PHE A 222 19.19 -1.39 -5.83
C PHE A 222 20.51 -2.15 -5.99
N GLU A 223 21.60 -1.43 -6.22
CA GLU A 223 22.95 -2.00 -6.34
C GLU A 223 23.76 -1.75 -5.07
N VAL A 224 24.47 -2.77 -4.60
CA VAL A 224 25.38 -2.65 -3.45
C VAL A 224 26.77 -2.33 -3.98
N ILE A 225 27.34 -1.23 -3.51
CA ILE A 225 28.65 -0.72 -3.93
C ILE A 225 29.61 -0.78 -2.75
N LYS A 226 30.85 -1.23 -3.01
CA LYS A 226 31.95 -1.09 -2.05
C LYS A 226 32.49 0.33 -2.13
N ASN A 227 32.43 1.07 -1.04
CA ASN A 227 32.93 2.43 -0.99
C ASN A 227 34.46 2.41 -0.96
N THR A 228 35.10 2.67 -2.10
CA THR A 228 36.57 2.68 -2.24
C THR A 228 37.18 4.07 -2.06
N ASP A 229 36.37 5.10 -1.83
CA ASP A 229 36.80 6.51 -1.87
C ASP A 229 37.46 6.98 -0.55
N LEU A 230 38.04 6.07 0.22
CA LEU A 230 38.88 6.43 1.36
C LEU A 230 40.31 6.66 0.91
N ASP A 231 40.71 7.92 0.98
CA ASP A 231 42.12 8.28 1.05
C ASP A 231 42.64 7.87 2.45
N LEU A 232 43.38 6.76 2.51
CA LEU A 232 43.92 6.19 3.76
C LEU A 232 44.84 7.18 4.51
N ASP A 233 45.32 8.22 3.83
CA ASP A 233 46.16 9.27 4.39
C ASP A 233 45.36 10.32 5.20
N LYS A 234 44.02 10.31 5.12
CA LYS A 234 43.14 11.24 5.84
C LYS A 234 42.43 10.55 7.01
N LYS A 235 42.17 11.32 8.08
CA LYS A 235 41.37 10.82 9.22
C LYS A 235 40.03 10.29 8.71
N ILE A 236 39.80 9.00 8.94
CA ILE A 236 38.56 8.31 8.60
C ILE A 236 37.40 9.03 9.31
N PRO A 237 36.36 9.48 8.59
CA PRO A 237 35.18 10.06 9.22
C PRO A 237 34.53 9.07 10.19
N GLU A 238 34.09 9.52 11.36
CA GLU A 238 33.43 8.66 12.37
C GLU A 238 32.17 7.95 11.80
N ASP A 239 31.51 8.58 10.82
CA ASP A 239 30.32 8.06 10.13
C ASP A 239 30.65 7.22 8.88
N TYR A 240 31.92 6.88 8.64
CA TYR A 240 32.30 6.11 7.46
C TYR A 240 31.66 4.71 7.45
N CYS A 241 31.07 4.36 6.31
CA CYS A 241 30.55 3.03 6.03
C CYS A 241 31.20 2.48 4.75
N PRO A 242 31.81 1.27 4.79
CA PRO A 242 32.48 0.65 3.65
C PRO A 242 31.53 0.19 2.54
N LEU A 243 30.23 0.17 2.81
CA LEU A 243 29.17 -0.29 1.92
C LEU A 243 28.22 0.88 1.66
N ASP A 244 27.99 1.21 0.40
CA ASP A 244 26.93 2.12 -0.02
C ASP A 244 25.92 1.36 -0.89
N VAL A 245 24.74 1.96 -1.08
CA VAL A 245 23.67 1.45 -1.94
C VAL A 245 23.29 2.48 -2.97
N GLN A 246 23.39 2.11 -4.24
CA GLN A 246 22.92 2.92 -5.35
C GLN A 246 21.46 2.58 -5.65
N ILE A 247 20.62 3.59 -5.53
CA ILE A 247 19.17 3.49 -5.74
C ILE A 247 18.86 4.20 -7.07
N PRO A 248 17.92 3.69 -7.88
CA PRO A 248 17.44 4.41 -9.05
C PRO A 248 16.96 5.82 -8.68
N SER A 249 17.31 6.83 -9.50
CA SER A 249 17.03 8.25 -9.22
C SER A 249 15.54 8.54 -9.04
N ASP A 250 14.66 7.76 -9.66
CA ASP A 250 13.22 7.90 -9.54
C ASP A 250 12.68 7.38 -8.18
N LEU A 251 13.47 6.60 -7.42
CA LEU A 251 13.13 6.12 -6.08
C LEU A 251 13.86 6.89 -4.98
N GLU A 252 14.72 7.86 -5.32
CA GLU A 252 15.43 8.68 -4.34
C GLU A 252 14.49 9.67 -3.63
N GLY A 253 14.86 10.06 -2.40
CA GLY A 253 14.12 11.04 -1.61
C GLY A 253 12.97 10.44 -0.81
N SER A 254 11.88 11.18 -0.67
CA SER A 254 10.70 10.79 0.11
C SER A 254 9.41 11.04 -0.67
N ALA A 255 8.43 10.16 -0.49
CA ALA A 255 7.11 10.32 -1.08
C ALA A 255 5.98 10.03 -0.08
N TYR A 256 4.83 10.63 -0.34
CA TYR A 256 3.58 10.43 0.41
C TYR A 256 2.39 10.68 -0.52
N ILE A 257 1.21 10.17 -0.13
CA ILE A 257 -0.05 10.41 -0.88
C ILE A 257 -0.87 11.45 -0.11
N LYS A 258 -1.07 12.63 -0.71
CA LYS A 258 -1.94 13.69 -0.18
C LYS A 258 -3.37 13.43 -0.67
N VAL A 259 -4.32 13.28 0.23
CA VAL A 259 -5.76 13.23 -0.08
C VAL A 259 -6.40 14.49 0.49
N SER A 260 -7.04 15.30 -0.34
CA SER A 260 -7.76 16.50 0.08
C SER A 260 -9.23 16.44 -0.36
N ILE A 261 -10.11 16.86 0.53
CA ILE A 261 -11.55 16.99 0.27
C ILE A 261 -11.89 18.48 0.38
N GLN A 262 -12.13 19.11 -0.76
CA GLN A 262 -12.34 20.55 -0.88
C GLN A 262 -13.75 20.83 -1.38
N LYS A 263 -14.40 21.87 -0.85
CA LYS A 263 -15.65 22.40 -1.43
C LYS A 263 -15.26 23.36 -2.55
N GLN A 264 -15.89 23.26 -3.72
CA GLN A 264 -15.54 24.13 -4.86
C GLN A 264 -15.93 25.60 -4.64
N ALA A 265 -16.83 25.88 -3.70
CA ALA A 265 -17.24 27.24 -3.37
C ALA A 265 -16.24 27.87 -2.39
N PRO A 266 -15.69 29.07 -2.68
CA PRO A 266 -14.65 29.71 -1.87
C PRO A 266 -15.09 30.09 -0.46
N ASP A 267 -16.40 30.16 -0.20
CA ASP A 267 -16.97 30.65 1.05
C ASP A 267 -17.07 29.56 2.14
N ILE A 268 -16.72 28.31 1.82
CA ILE A 268 -16.94 27.18 2.71
C ILE A 268 -15.67 26.33 2.72
N GLY A 269 -14.89 26.45 3.80
CA GLY A 269 -13.53 25.90 3.92
C GLY A 269 -13.37 24.42 3.56
N ASP A 270 -12.11 24.03 3.37
CA ASP A 270 -11.70 22.64 3.14
C ASP A 270 -12.26 21.73 4.23
N LEU A 271 -12.77 20.55 3.86
CA LEU A 271 -13.17 19.56 4.89
C LEU A 271 -11.95 19.00 5.60
N GLY A 272 -10.82 18.96 4.89
CA GLY A 272 -9.55 18.59 5.45
C GLY A 272 -8.64 17.86 4.47
N THR A 273 -7.45 17.55 4.97
CA THR A 273 -6.39 16.89 4.21
C THR A 273 -5.81 15.72 5.01
N VAL A 274 -5.27 14.73 4.30
CA VAL A 274 -4.56 13.58 4.86
C VAL A 274 -3.28 13.37 4.08
N ASN A 275 -2.17 13.12 4.77
CA ASN A 275 -0.89 12.78 4.15
C ASN A 275 -0.49 11.34 4.50
N LEU A 276 -0.90 10.38 3.67
CA LEU A 276 -0.60 8.97 3.89
C LEU A 276 0.89 8.68 3.71
N PHE A 277 1.44 7.82 4.58
CA PHE A 277 2.84 7.38 4.54
C PHE A 277 3.88 8.49 4.72
N LYS A 278 3.46 9.68 5.16
CA LYS A 278 4.38 10.76 5.51
C LYS A 278 5.06 10.41 6.83
N ARG A 279 6.18 9.68 6.75
CA ARG A 279 7.03 9.46 7.92
C ARG A 279 7.73 10.77 8.27
N PRO A 280 7.66 11.26 9.52
CA PRO A 280 8.62 12.26 9.97
C PRO A 280 10.01 11.67 9.76
N LEU A 281 10.92 12.42 9.11
CA LEU A 281 12.31 11.97 8.90
C LEU A 281 12.80 11.44 10.24
N PRO A 282 13.07 10.12 10.37
CA PRO A 282 13.54 9.60 11.63
C PRO A 282 14.88 10.30 11.90
N LYS A 283 14.99 10.97 13.05
CA LYS A 283 16.31 11.31 13.58
C LYS A 283 17.05 9.97 13.62
N SER A 284 18.07 9.81 12.79
CA SER A 284 18.83 8.56 12.66
C SER A 284 19.14 8.08 14.07
N LYS A 285 18.67 6.88 14.44
CA LYS A 285 19.07 6.31 15.73
C LYS A 285 20.61 6.26 15.70
N PRO A 286 21.32 6.78 16.73
CA PRO A 286 22.77 6.68 16.75
C PRO A 286 23.16 5.21 16.59
N GLY A 287 23.91 4.91 15.51
CA GLY A 287 24.33 3.55 15.15
C GLY A 287 23.51 2.83 14.07
N SER A 288 22.37 3.37 13.58
CA SER A 288 21.67 2.75 12.43
C SER A 288 22.46 3.01 11.14
N PRO A 289 22.73 1.98 10.31
CA PRO A 289 23.48 2.18 9.08
C PRO A 289 22.69 3.08 8.11
N HIS A 290 23.38 4.07 7.52
CA HIS A 290 22.80 5.03 6.57
C HIS A 290 22.02 4.37 5.40
N TRP A 291 22.50 3.22 4.91
CA TRP A 291 21.85 2.45 3.85
C TRP A 291 20.46 1.96 4.25
N GLN A 292 20.21 1.65 5.54
CA GLN A 292 18.90 1.16 5.99
C GLN A 292 17.82 2.24 5.81
N THR A 293 18.09 3.46 6.29
CA THR A 293 17.15 4.59 6.14
C THR A 293 16.94 4.94 4.67
N LYS A 294 18.01 4.87 3.86
CA LYS A 294 17.95 5.15 2.42
C LYS A 294 17.08 4.12 1.68
N LEU A 295 17.24 2.83 1.98
CA LEU A 295 16.43 1.76 1.39
C LEU A 295 14.98 1.80 1.87
N GLU A 296 14.71 2.06 3.16
CA GLU A 296 13.35 2.21 3.67
C GLU A 296 12.60 3.37 3.02
N ALA A 297 13.28 4.51 2.81
CA ALA A 297 12.72 5.66 2.11
C ALA A 297 12.39 5.31 0.65
N ALA A 298 13.32 4.66 -0.07
CA ALA A 298 13.10 4.24 -1.44
C ALA A 298 11.99 3.19 -1.58
N GLN A 299 11.88 2.26 -0.62
CA GLN A 299 10.80 1.30 -0.54
C GLN A 299 9.44 1.98 -0.34
N ASN A 300 9.39 3.06 0.46
CA ASN A 300 8.19 3.87 0.65
C ASN A 300 7.82 4.67 -0.62
N VAL A 301 8.81 5.18 -1.37
CA VAL A 301 8.57 5.82 -2.67
C VAL A 301 7.94 4.83 -3.65
N LEU A 302 8.50 3.62 -3.73
CA LEU A 302 7.97 2.55 -4.58
C LEU A 302 6.51 2.20 -4.21
N LEU A 303 6.21 2.09 -2.92
CA LEU A 303 4.86 1.86 -2.39
C LEU A 303 3.88 2.95 -2.84
N CYS A 304 4.25 4.23 -2.65
CA CYS A 304 3.38 5.35 -3.01
C CYS A 304 3.12 5.39 -4.53
N LYS A 305 4.14 5.09 -5.35
CA LYS A 305 3.98 4.96 -6.81
C LYS A 305 3.05 3.82 -7.19
N GLU A 306 3.18 2.66 -6.56
CA GLU A 306 2.30 1.51 -6.82
C GLU A 306 0.83 1.84 -6.52
N ILE A 307 0.55 2.38 -5.33
CA ILE A 307 -0.81 2.74 -4.92
C ILE A 307 -1.37 3.80 -5.86
N PHE A 308 -0.61 4.85 -6.16
CA PHE A 308 -1.06 5.92 -7.05
C PHE A 308 -1.32 5.42 -8.48
N ALA A 309 -0.49 4.52 -9.01
CA ALA A 309 -0.70 3.90 -10.30
C ALA A 309 -1.95 3.01 -10.34
N GLN A 310 -2.24 2.30 -9.24
CA GLN A 310 -3.48 1.53 -9.11
C GLN A 310 -4.70 2.45 -9.10
N LEU A 311 -4.68 3.51 -8.28
CA LEU A 311 -5.76 4.50 -8.22
C LEU A 311 -5.97 5.20 -9.57
N SER A 312 -4.90 5.52 -10.29
CA SER A 312 -4.95 6.14 -11.61
C SER A 312 -5.58 5.21 -12.65
N ARG A 313 -5.26 3.91 -12.58
CA ARG A 313 -5.85 2.89 -13.44
C ARG A 313 -7.35 2.75 -13.18
N GLU A 314 -7.75 2.70 -11.91
CA GLU A 314 -9.16 2.65 -11.52
C GLU A 314 -9.91 3.92 -11.95
N ALA A 315 -9.31 5.09 -11.81
CA ALA A 315 -9.91 6.36 -12.21
C ALA A 315 -10.34 6.38 -13.69
N VAL A 316 -9.56 5.73 -14.56
CA VAL A 316 -9.86 5.62 -15.99
C VAL A 316 -10.91 4.54 -16.30
N GLN A 317 -11.04 3.54 -15.42
CA GLN A 317 -11.95 2.39 -15.62
C GLN A 317 -13.36 2.61 -15.07
N ILE A 318 -13.48 3.39 -13.99
CA ILE A 318 -14.77 3.68 -13.34
C ILE A 318 -15.64 4.53 -14.27
N LYS A 319 -16.87 4.07 -14.52
CA LYS A 319 -17.88 4.83 -15.28
C LYS A 319 -18.70 5.69 -14.33
N SER A 320 -18.40 6.98 -14.26
CA SER A 320 -19.14 7.97 -13.48
C SER A 320 -19.81 9.01 -14.39
N GLN A 321 -20.85 9.70 -13.90
CA GLN A 321 -21.50 10.78 -14.64
C GLN A 321 -20.52 11.92 -14.98
N VAL A 322 -19.64 12.25 -14.03
CA VAL A 322 -18.50 13.14 -14.23
C VAL A 322 -17.24 12.30 -14.22
N PRO A 323 -16.48 12.22 -15.32
CA PRO A 323 -15.28 11.38 -15.41
C PRO A 323 -14.19 11.85 -14.45
N HIS A 324 -13.44 10.90 -13.90
CA HIS A 324 -12.27 11.21 -13.07
C HIS A 324 -11.12 11.71 -13.95
N ILE A 325 -10.45 12.77 -13.52
CA ILE A 325 -9.37 13.41 -14.26
C ILE A 325 -8.04 12.97 -13.66
N VAL A 326 -7.13 12.43 -14.47
CA VAL A 326 -5.78 12.05 -14.04
C VAL A 326 -4.78 12.97 -14.75
N VAL A 327 -4.14 13.87 -14.01
CA VAL A 327 -3.13 14.80 -14.52
C VAL A 327 -1.83 14.61 -13.76
N LYS A 328 -0.79 14.07 -14.43
CA LYS A 328 0.53 13.81 -13.84
C LYS A 328 0.43 12.96 -12.56
N ASN A 329 0.67 13.61 -11.42
CA ASN A 329 0.69 13.01 -10.09
C ASN A 329 -0.57 13.37 -9.29
N GLN A 330 -1.67 13.73 -9.94
CA GLN A 330 -2.92 14.11 -9.30
C GLN A 330 -4.12 13.43 -9.98
N ILE A 331 -5.01 12.88 -9.16
CA ILE A 331 -6.32 12.36 -9.54
C ILE A 331 -7.36 13.28 -8.94
N ILE A 332 -8.25 13.81 -9.78
CA ILE A 332 -9.34 14.68 -9.38
C ILE A 332 -10.64 13.94 -9.66
N SER A 333 -11.47 13.81 -8.62
CA SER A 333 -12.82 13.27 -8.69
C SER A 333 -13.80 14.31 -8.17
N GLN A 334 -15.01 14.34 -8.72
CA GLN A 334 -16.11 15.20 -8.27
C GLN A 334 -17.25 14.30 -7.77
N PRO A 335 -17.24 13.87 -6.50
CA PRO A 335 -18.26 12.97 -5.99
C PRO A 335 -19.65 13.62 -5.92
N PHE A 336 -19.71 14.93 -5.67
CA PHE A 336 -20.90 15.78 -5.74
C PHE A 336 -20.55 17.09 -6.47
N PRO A 337 -21.53 17.83 -7.04
CA PRO A 337 -21.24 19.06 -7.79
C PRO A 337 -20.44 20.12 -7.02
N SER A 338 -20.64 20.22 -5.69
CA SER A 338 -19.94 21.17 -4.83
C SER A 338 -18.69 20.60 -4.15
N LEU A 339 -18.29 19.37 -4.47
CA LEU A 339 -17.24 18.62 -3.76
C LEU A 339 -16.16 18.15 -4.73
N GLN A 340 -14.91 18.48 -4.43
CA GLN A 340 -13.74 18.00 -5.15
C GLN A 340 -12.90 17.11 -4.24
N LEU A 341 -12.67 15.88 -4.67
CA LEU A 341 -11.70 14.96 -4.08
C LEU A 341 -10.44 15.01 -4.92
N SER A 342 -9.31 15.35 -4.31
CA SER A 342 -8.00 15.34 -4.96
C SER A 342 -7.07 14.36 -4.26
N ILE A 343 -6.50 13.43 -5.03
CA ILE A 343 -5.49 12.47 -4.56
C ILE A 343 -4.20 12.76 -5.31
N SER A 344 -3.15 13.16 -4.61
CA SER A 344 -1.87 13.57 -5.19
C SER A 344 -0.71 12.73 -4.68
N LEU A 345 0.17 12.28 -5.58
CA LEU A 345 1.47 11.72 -5.25
C LEU A 345 2.49 12.87 -5.07
N CYS A 346 2.91 13.10 -3.84
CA CYS A 346 3.95 14.07 -3.53
C CYS A 346 5.29 13.34 -3.42
N HIS A 347 6.24 13.67 -4.29
CA HIS A 347 7.58 13.08 -4.30
C HIS A 347 8.63 14.20 -4.27
N SER A 348 9.43 14.25 -3.21
CA SER A 348 10.52 15.21 -3.05
C SER A 348 11.87 14.49 -3.13
N SER A 349 12.64 14.79 -4.17
CA SER A 349 14.07 14.44 -4.24
C SER A 349 14.89 15.48 -3.47
N ASN A 350 16.05 15.08 -2.96
CA ASN A 350 16.88 15.85 -2.01
C ASN A 350 17.58 17.08 -2.63
N ASP A 351 17.06 17.59 -3.76
CA ASP A 351 17.53 18.81 -4.37
C ASP A 351 17.20 19.99 -3.45
N LYS A 352 18.26 20.58 -2.89
CA LYS A 352 18.27 21.79 -2.03
C LYS A 352 17.50 22.99 -2.62
N LYS A 353 17.04 22.92 -3.87
CA LYS A 353 16.26 23.95 -4.56
C LYS A 353 14.73 23.79 -4.44
N SER A 354 14.19 22.66 -3.95
CA SER A 354 12.73 22.42 -3.90
C SER A 354 12.04 22.81 -2.60
N GLN A 355 12.75 23.32 -1.57
CA GLN A 355 12.16 23.67 -0.27
C GLN A 355 11.20 24.89 -0.29
N LYS A 356 10.92 25.50 -1.45
CA LYS A 356 10.05 26.68 -1.57
C LYS A 356 8.59 26.39 -1.92
N PHE A 357 8.20 25.13 -2.17
CA PHE A 357 6.77 24.79 -2.35
C PHE A 357 6.16 24.29 -1.02
N ALA A 358 5.49 25.24 -0.35
CA ALA A 358 4.44 25.06 0.65
C ALA A 358 4.79 24.32 1.95
N THR A 359 5.40 25.03 2.90
CA THR A 359 4.91 24.96 4.29
C THR A 359 3.51 25.55 4.35
N GLU A 360 2.52 24.86 3.78
CA GLU A 360 1.15 24.99 4.26
C GLU A 360 1.21 24.54 5.72
N LYS A 361 1.11 25.49 6.66
CA LYS A 361 0.82 25.18 8.05
C LYS A 361 -0.50 24.42 8.00
N GLN A 362 -0.45 23.09 8.02
CA GLN A 362 -1.64 22.29 8.27
C GLN A 362 -2.13 22.73 9.64
N CYS A 363 -3.27 23.41 9.66
CA CYS A 363 -3.95 23.70 10.92
C CYS A 363 -4.30 22.32 11.50
N PRO A 364 -3.96 22.01 12.76
CA PRO A 364 -4.24 20.71 13.37
C PRO A 364 -5.72 20.29 13.29
N GLU A 365 -6.62 21.28 13.12
CA GLU A 365 -8.07 21.09 13.01
C GLU A 365 -8.50 20.52 11.65
N ASP A 366 -7.69 20.66 10.58
CA ASP A 366 -8.08 20.25 9.22
C ASP A 366 -7.62 18.83 8.86
N HIS A 367 -7.11 18.05 9.82
CA HIS A 367 -6.62 16.70 9.55
C HIS A 367 -7.71 15.65 9.74
N LEU A 368 -7.99 14.87 8.69
CA LEU A 368 -9.05 13.85 8.71
C LEU A 368 -8.54 12.51 9.27
N TYR A 369 -8.39 12.40 10.59
CA TYR A 369 -7.87 11.20 11.27
C TYR A 369 -8.63 9.91 10.91
N VAL A 370 -9.95 9.97 10.86
CA VAL A 370 -10.80 8.81 10.54
C VAL A 370 -10.55 8.34 9.11
N LEU A 371 -10.45 9.27 8.16
CA LEU A 371 -10.12 8.97 6.78
C LEU A 371 -8.71 8.39 6.68
N GLU A 372 -7.72 8.99 7.34
CA GLU A 372 -6.35 8.47 7.37
C GLU A 372 -6.30 7.01 7.84
N HIS A 373 -6.94 6.70 8.96
CA HIS A 373 -6.97 5.35 9.50
C HIS A 373 -7.60 4.37 8.51
N ASN A 374 -8.75 4.72 7.95
CA ASN A 374 -9.47 3.88 6.99
C ASN A 374 -8.68 3.67 5.70
N LEU A 375 -7.99 4.69 5.19
CA LEU A 375 -7.15 4.56 4.01
C LEU A 375 -5.97 3.60 4.25
N HIS A 376 -5.33 3.64 5.42
CA HIS A 376 -4.30 2.66 5.77
C HIS A 376 -4.86 1.23 5.82
N LEU A 377 -6.06 1.04 6.38
CA LEU A 377 -6.73 -0.27 6.40
C LEU A 377 -7.06 -0.76 4.99
N LEU A 378 -7.62 0.10 4.14
CA LEU A 378 -7.97 -0.24 2.76
C LEU A 378 -6.75 -0.68 1.95
N ILE A 379 -5.63 0.03 2.09
CA ILE A 379 -4.38 -0.30 1.38
C ILE A 379 -3.80 -1.62 1.89
N ARG A 380 -3.83 -1.84 3.21
CA ARG A 380 -3.41 -3.12 3.81
C ARG A 380 -4.29 -4.28 3.34
N GLU A 381 -5.61 -4.08 3.28
CA GLU A 381 -6.55 -5.07 2.80
C GLU A 381 -6.30 -5.39 1.32
N PHE A 382 -6.08 -4.37 0.48
CA PHE A 382 -5.74 -4.52 -0.93
C PHE A 382 -4.49 -5.40 -1.14
N HIS A 383 -3.42 -5.16 -0.38
CA HIS A 383 -2.23 -6.00 -0.42
C HIS A 383 -2.50 -7.43 0.07
N LYS A 384 -3.27 -7.59 1.16
CA LYS A 384 -3.64 -8.91 1.70
C LYS A 384 -4.47 -9.72 0.68
N GLN A 385 -5.43 -9.09 0.01
CA GLN A 385 -6.26 -9.74 -1.01
C GLN A 385 -5.44 -10.16 -2.23
N THR A 386 -4.39 -9.41 -2.55
CA THR A 386 -3.46 -9.76 -3.63
C THR A 386 -2.58 -10.96 -3.26
N LEU A 387 -2.17 -11.06 -1.99
CA LEU A 387 -1.47 -12.21 -1.41
C LEU A 387 -2.32 -13.48 -1.34
N SER A 388 -3.54 -13.38 -0.80
CA SER A 388 -4.41 -14.54 -0.60
C SER A 388 -4.87 -15.18 -1.91
N SER A 389 -4.81 -14.43 -3.02
CA SER A 389 -5.08 -14.98 -4.35
C SER A 389 -4.00 -15.97 -4.84
N ILE A 390 -2.90 -16.16 -4.09
CA ILE A 390 -1.80 -17.08 -4.39
C ILE A 390 -1.99 -18.43 -3.66
N MET A 391 -3.22 -18.83 -3.31
CA MET A 391 -3.47 -20.20 -2.84
C MET A 391 -3.19 -21.20 -3.97
N MET A 392 -1.99 -21.77 -3.95
CA MET A 392 -1.65 -23.03 -4.61
C MET A 392 -2.45 -24.17 -3.97
N PRO A 393 -2.81 -25.24 -4.71
CA PRO A 393 -2.34 -25.56 -6.06
C PRO A 393 -3.28 -25.00 -7.14
N HIS A 394 -2.71 -24.35 -8.16
CA HIS A 394 -3.45 -24.08 -9.39
C HIS A 394 -3.19 -25.24 -10.36
N PRO A 395 -4.21 -25.85 -10.99
CA PRO A 395 -3.97 -26.77 -12.10
C PRO A 395 -3.28 -26.00 -13.24
N ALA A 396 -2.25 -26.60 -13.85
CA ALA A 396 -1.45 -26.00 -14.91
C ALA A 396 -2.26 -25.56 -16.15
N SER A 397 -3.52 -26.01 -16.24
CA SER A 397 -4.46 -25.74 -17.34
C SER A 397 -5.50 -24.65 -17.06
N ALA A 398 -5.49 -23.99 -15.90
CA ALA A 398 -6.47 -22.95 -15.61
C ALA A 398 -6.29 -21.75 -16.57
N PRO A 399 -7.33 -21.32 -17.31
CA PRO A 399 -7.23 -20.21 -18.23
C PRO A 399 -6.79 -18.94 -17.48
N PHE A 400 -6.02 -18.09 -18.17
CA PHE A 400 -5.57 -16.77 -17.70
C PHE A 400 -6.77 -15.82 -17.49
N GLY A 401 -7.60 -16.10 -16.49
CA GLY A 401 -8.65 -15.22 -16.01
C GLY A 401 -8.22 -14.45 -14.75
N HIS A 402 -9.08 -13.57 -14.25
CA HIS A 402 -8.89 -12.91 -12.96
C HIS A 402 -8.48 -13.95 -11.91
N LYS A 403 -7.39 -13.71 -11.17
CA LYS A 403 -6.77 -14.72 -10.29
C LYS A 403 -7.74 -15.29 -9.24
N ARG A 404 -8.77 -14.52 -8.86
CA ARG A 404 -9.89 -14.94 -7.99
C ARG A 404 -10.80 -15.99 -8.63
N MET A 405 -10.93 -15.98 -9.96
CA MET A 405 -11.76 -16.94 -10.71
C MET A 405 -11.10 -18.32 -10.88
N ARG A 406 -9.82 -18.45 -10.50
CA ARG A 406 -9.10 -19.74 -10.61
C ARG A 406 -9.72 -20.84 -9.75
N LEU A 407 -10.40 -20.45 -8.67
CA LEU A 407 -11.12 -21.38 -7.79
C LEU A 407 -12.60 -21.56 -8.18
N SER A 408 -13.14 -20.75 -9.10
CA SER A 408 -14.55 -20.84 -9.50
C SER A 408 -14.92 -22.21 -10.06
N GLY A 409 -14.00 -22.85 -10.81
CA GLY A 409 -14.16 -24.22 -11.28
C GLY A 409 -14.15 -25.23 -10.12
N PRO A 410 -13.03 -25.36 -9.37
CA PRO A 410 -12.92 -26.30 -8.24
C PRO A 410 -13.99 -26.13 -7.15
N GLN A 411 -14.44 -24.90 -6.89
CA GLN A 411 -15.46 -24.60 -5.87
C GLN A 411 -16.88 -24.61 -6.44
N ALA A 412 -17.05 -24.94 -7.73
CA ALA A 412 -18.33 -25.02 -8.41
C ALA A 412 -19.18 -23.75 -8.28
N PHE A 413 -18.56 -22.58 -8.39
CA PHE A 413 -19.27 -21.31 -8.27
C PHE A 413 -20.33 -21.16 -9.35
N ASP A 414 -21.51 -20.73 -8.94
CA ASP A 414 -22.59 -20.46 -9.87
C ASP A 414 -22.33 -19.15 -10.65
N LYS A 415 -23.15 -18.88 -11.67
CA LYS A 415 -23.02 -17.66 -12.48
C LYS A 415 -23.18 -16.38 -11.63
N ASN A 416 -23.99 -16.42 -10.57
CA ASN A 416 -24.25 -15.27 -9.71
C ASN A 416 -23.05 -14.99 -8.79
N GLU A 417 -22.43 -16.02 -8.25
CA GLU A 417 -21.20 -15.96 -7.46
C GLU A 417 -20.01 -15.50 -8.30
N ILE A 418 -19.90 -15.97 -9.54
CA ILE A 418 -18.87 -15.47 -10.46
C ILE A 418 -19.08 -13.97 -10.75
N ASN A 419 -20.33 -13.56 -11.01
CA ASN A 419 -20.65 -12.15 -11.24
C ASN A 419 -20.38 -11.29 -10.00
N SER A 420 -20.68 -11.79 -8.79
CA SER A 420 -20.42 -11.06 -7.54
C SER A 420 -18.92 -10.94 -7.23
N LEU A 421 -18.11 -11.93 -7.62
CA LEU A 421 -16.65 -11.88 -7.52
C LEU A 421 -16.02 -10.91 -8.52
N GLN A 422 -16.66 -10.70 -9.68
CA GLN A 422 -16.23 -9.72 -10.68
C GLN A 422 -16.58 -8.29 -10.26
N SER A 423 -17.66 -8.09 -9.51
CA SER A 423 -18.12 -6.77 -9.05
C SER A 423 -17.41 -6.29 -7.78
N SER A 424 -16.11 -6.55 -7.63
CA SER A 424 -15.40 -6.05 -6.46
C SER A 424 -15.11 -4.57 -6.62
N GLU A 425 -15.69 -3.77 -5.74
CA GLU A 425 -15.44 -2.33 -5.64
C GLU A 425 -13.94 -2.02 -5.58
N GLY A 426 -13.49 -1.11 -6.45
CA GLY A 426 -12.10 -0.66 -6.52
C GLY A 426 -11.66 0.09 -5.26
N LEU A 427 -10.35 0.23 -5.05
CA LEU A 427 -9.82 1.05 -3.97
C LEU A 427 -10.31 2.50 -4.10
N LEU A 428 -10.27 3.08 -5.30
CA LEU A 428 -10.71 4.44 -5.58
C LEU A 428 -12.20 4.63 -5.35
N GLU A 429 -13.05 3.67 -5.74
CA GLU A 429 -14.49 3.71 -5.48
C GLU A 429 -14.77 3.76 -3.97
N LYS A 430 -14.07 2.92 -3.18
CA LYS A 430 -14.18 2.93 -1.71
C LYS A 430 -13.76 4.29 -1.12
N ILE A 431 -12.70 4.90 -1.64
CA ILE A 431 -12.22 6.23 -1.22
C ILE A 431 -13.27 7.30 -1.56
N ILE A 432 -13.86 7.25 -2.76
CA ILE A 432 -14.90 8.17 -3.19
C ILE A 432 -16.13 8.05 -2.28
N LYS A 433 -16.56 6.82 -1.94
CA LYS A 433 -17.69 6.62 -1.02
C LYS A 433 -17.42 7.17 0.38
N GLN A 434 -16.20 6.98 0.91
CA GLN A 434 -15.80 7.59 2.18
C GLN A 434 -15.84 9.13 2.12
N ALA A 435 -15.33 9.72 1.04
CA ALA A 435 -15.36 11.17 0.85
C ALA A 435 -16.79 11.71 0.78
N LYS A 436 -17.69 11.02 0.07
CA LYS A 436 -19.11 11.37 0.00
C LYS A 436 -19.78 11.32 1.38
N HIS A 437 -19.55 10.26 2.14
CA HIS A 437 -20.12 10.09 3.48
C HIS A 437 -19.61 11.13 4.48
N ILE A 438 -18.30 11.39 4.51
CA ILE A 438 -17.69 12.42 5.37
C ILE A 438 -18.32 13.79 5.06
N PHE A 439 -18.48 14.10 3.78
CA PHE A 439 -19.11 15.34 3.34
C PHE A 439 -20.56 15.44 3.77
N LEU A 440 -21.37 14.41 3.51
CA LEU A 440 -22.79 14.42 3.85
C LEU A 440 -23.01 14.49 5.36
N ARG A 441 -22.17 13.81 6.15
CA ARG A 441 -22.17 13.89 7.61
C ARG A 441 -21.84 15.29 8.11
N SER A 442 -20.78 15.90 7.60
CA SER A 442 -20.38 17.26 7.97
C SER A 442 -21.47 18.28 7.62
N ARG A 443 -22.07 18.16 6.43
CA ARG A 443 -23.19 18.99 6.02
C ARG A 443 -24.41 18.80 6.92
N ALA A 444 -24.83 17.56 7.19
CA ALA A 444 -25.98 17.29 8.06
C ALA A 444 -25.78 17.87 9.47
N ALA A 445 -24.56 17.76 10.02
CA ALA A 445 -24.22 18.40 11.29
C ALA A 445 -24.36 19.93 11.22
N ALA A 446 -23.74 20.56 10.21
CA ALA A 446 -23.82 22.00 10.03
C ALA A 446 -25.27 22.50 9.85
N THR A 447 -26.11 21.76 9.11
CA THR A 447 -27.54 22.11 8.94
C THR A 447 -28.30 22.02 10.26
N ILE A 448 -28.07 20.97 11.05
CA ILE A 448 -28.71 20.80 12.36
C ILE A 448 -28.26 21.90 13.33
N ASP A 449 -26.96 22.19 13.40
CA ASP A 449 -26.40 23.23 14.27
C ASP A 449 -26.86 24.64 13.84
N SER A 450 -26.97 24.89 12.53
CA SER A 450 -27.53 26.13 11.98
C SER A 450 -28.99 26.31 12.36
N LEU A 451 -29.81 25.26 12.29
CA LEU A 451 -31.20 25.32 12.74
C LEU A 451 -31.31 25.50 14.27
N ALA A 452 -30.47 24.82 15.04
CA ALA A 452 -30.43 24.92 16.50
C ALA A 452 -30.05 26.32 17.00
N SER A 453 -29.17 27.01 16.27
CA SER A 453 -28.76 28.39 16.59
C SER A 453 -29.75 29.45 16.08
N ARG A 454 -30.45 29.19 14.97
CA ARG A 454 -31.39 30.14 14.36
C ARG A 454 -32.78 30.12 15.00
N ILE A 455 -33.23 28.97 15.51
CA ILE A 455 -34.61 28.77 15.99
C ILE A 455 -34.58 28.36 17.46
N GLU A 456 -35.07 29.24 18.33
CA GLU A 456 -35.12 29.00 19.77
C GLU A 456 -36.32 28.12 20.20
N ASP A 457 -37.45 28.21 19.48
CA ASP A 457 -38.67 27.45 19.77
C ASP A 457 -39.37 27.01 18.47
N PRO A 458 -39.59 25.70 18.26
CA PRO A 458 -39.23 24.59 19.15
C PRO A 458 -37.72 24.33 19.21
N GLN A 459 -37.26 23.77 20.32
CA GLN A 459 -35.87 23.39 20.52
C GLN A 459 -35.53 22.12 19.74
N ILE A 460 -34.40 22.13 19.05
CA ILE A 460 -33.85 20.97 18.34
C ILE A 460 -32.58 20.50 19.06
N GLN A 461 -32.54 19.22 19.41
CA GLN A 461 -31.40 18.56 20.05
C GLN A 461 -30.95 17.39 19.19
N ALA A 462 -29.64 17.21 19.05
CA ALA A 462 -29.05 16.15 18.24
C ALA A 462 -28.07 15.31 19.04
N HIS A 463 -28.29 13.99 19.04
CA HIS A 463 -27.42 13.02 19.69
C HIS A 463 -26.79 12.11 18.64
N TRP A 464 -25.51 12.33 18.37
CA TRP A 464 -24.73 11.52 17.44
C TRP A 464 -24.39 10.17 18.05
N SER A 465 -24.56 9.09 17.28
CA SER A 465 -24.14 7.76 17.71
C SER A 465 -22.61 7.64 17.74
N ASN A 466 -22.12 6.94 18.75
CA ASN A 466 -20.70 6.56 18.84
C ASN A 466 -20.37 5.36 17.93
N ILE A 467 -21.38 4.56 17.58
CA ILE A 467 -21.25 3.42 16.66
C ILE A 467 -21.56 3.94 15.27
N ASN A 468 -20.53 3.98 14.42
CA ASN A 468 -20.63 4.40 13.04
C ASN A 468 -19.94 3.37 12.15
N ASP A 469 -20.48 3.17 10.95
CA ASP A 469 -19.80 2.49 9.88
C ASP A 469 -19.00 3.50 9.05
N VAL A 470 -18.07 3.01 8.23
CA VAL A 470 -17.26 3.80 7.30
C VAL A 470 -18.14 4.51 6.24
N TYR A 471 -19.34 3.98 6.00
CA TYR A 471 -20.28 4.49 5.00
C TYR A 471 -21.64 4.90 5.58
N GLU A 472 -21.86 4.75 6.89
CA GLU A 472 -23.11 5.09 7.54
C GLU A 472 -22.88 5.70 8.93
N SER A 473 -23.55 6.80 9.22
CA SER A 473 -23.55 7.41 10.55
C SER A 473 -24.99 7.73 10.97
N SER A 474 -25.32 7.54 12.24
CA SER A 474 -26.67 7.78 12.73
C SER A 474 -26.70 8.91 13.75
N VAL A 475 -27.70 9.78 13.65
CA VAL A 475 -27.98 10.84 14.61
C VAL A 475 -29.44 10.80 15.02
N LYS A 476 -29.71 10.87 16.32
CA LYS A 476 -31.06 10.99 16.86
C LYS A 476 -31.37 12.47 17.05
N VAL A 477 -32.37 12.98 16.33
CA VAL A 477 -32.85 14.36 16.44
C VAL A 477 -34.15 14.37 17.26
N LEU A 478 -34.18 15.23 18.26
CA LEU A 478 -35.30 15.44 19.17
C LEU A 478 -35.80 16.88 19.02
N ILE A 479 -37.10 17.04 18.76
CA ILE A 479 -37.77 18.35 18.73
C ILE A 479 -38.69 18.44 19.94
N THR A 480 -38.46 19.45 20.79
CA THR A 480 -39.17 19.67 22.05
C THR A 480 -39.62 21.12 22.21
N SER A 481 -40.61 21.35 23.08
CA SER A 481 -40.97 22.70 23.55
C SER A 481 -40.58 22.81 25.02
N GLN A 482 -39.73 23.78 25.33
CA GLN A 482 -39.13 23.93 26.66
C GLN A 482 -40.19 24.03 27.75
N GLY A 483 -40.08 23.23 28.81
CA GLY A 483 -41.02 23.21 29.94
C GLY A 483 -42.31 22.43 29.70
N TYR A 484 -42.58 21.95 28.47
CA TYR A 484 -43.77 21.16 28.13
C TYR A 484 -43.46 19.72 27.75
N GLU A 485 -42.25 19.22 27.99
CA GLU A 485 -41.80 17.89 27.56
C GLU A 485 -42.66 16.73 28.09
N GLN A 486 -43.29 16.92 29.26
CA GLN A 486 -44.18 15.91 29.87
C GLN A 486 -45.58 15.91 29.25
N ILE A 487 -46.03 17.05 28.74
CA ILE A 487 -47.39 17.24 28.19
C ILE A 487 -47.37 17.03 26.67
N CYS A 488 -46.43 17.68 26.00
CA CYS A 488 -46.28 17.66 24.56
C CYS A 488 -45.36 16.51 24.16
N LYS A 489 -45.88 15.60 23.32
CA LYS A 489 -45.06 14.53 22.75
C LYS A 489 -43.94 15.14 21.92
N SER A 490 -42.69 14.81 22.26
CA SER A 490 -41.54 15.18 21.45
C SER A 490 -41.49 14.39 20.15
N ILE A 491 -41.10 15.07 19.06
CA ILE A 491 -40.82 14.39 17.79
C ILE A 491 -39.42 13.81 17.89
N GLN A 492 -39.31 12.49 17.68
CA GLN A 492 -38.05 11.76 17.65
C GLN A 492 -37.83 11.21 16.25
N LEU A 493 -36.71 11.61 15.65
CA LEU A 493 -36.27 11.24 14.33
C LEU A 493 -34.91 10.58 14.44
N GLN A 494 -34.70 9.49 13.71
CA GLN A 494 -33.37 8.90 13.53
C GLN A 494 -32.94 9.16 12.09
N LEU A 495 -31.91 10.00 11.91
CA LEU A 495 -31.28 10.20 10.61
C LEU A 495 -30.11 9.25 10.45
N ASN A 496 -30.20 8.39 9.45
CA ASN A 496 -29.13 7.51 9.01
C ASN A 496 -28.50 8.12 7.75
N ILE A 497 -27.33 8.72 7.93
CA ILE A 497 -26.54 9.41 6.91
C ILE A 497 -25.69 8.37 6.19
N GLY A 498 -26.04 8.08 4.93
CA GLY A 498 -25.31 7.16 4.08
C GLY A 498 -24.31 7.85 3.15
N VAL A 499 -23.99 7.20 2.02
CA VAL A 499 -23.05 7.72 1.03
C VAL A 499 -23.68 8.81 0.15
N GLU A 500 -24.92 8.66 -0.29
CA GLU A 500 -25.58 9.58 -1.26
C GLU A 500 -26.94 10.10 -0.79
N GLN A 501 -27.46 9.57 0.31
CA GLN A 501 -28.80 9.82 0.79
C GLN A 501 -28.83 9.81 2.32
N ILE A 502 -29.81 10.50 2.88
CA ILE A 502 -30.10 10.51 4.31
C ILE A 502 -31.46 9.83 4.50
N ARG A 503 -31.48 8.72 5.23
CA ARG A 503 -32.73 8.03 5.58
C ARG A 503 -33.21 8.52 6.93
N VAL A 504 -34.39 9.12 6.98
CA VAL A 504 -35.05 9.55 8.21
C VAL A 504 -36.06 8.49 8.62
N VAL A 505 -35.90 7.95 9.82
CA VAL A 505 -36.82 6.99 10.42
C VAL A 505 -37.59 7.70 11.54
N HIS A 506 -38.91 7.75 11.39
CA HIS A 506 -39.81 8.23 12.44
C HIS A 506 -40.07 7.14 13.47
N ARG A 507 -40.46 7.56 14.68
CA ARG A 507 -40.84 6.63 15.76
C ARG A 507 -42.02 5.71 15.41
N ASP A 508 -42.88 6.12 14.49
CA ASP A 508 -44.01 5.31 14.01
C ASP A 508 -43.66 4.35 12.86
N GLY A 509 -42.38 4.28 12.48
CA GLY A 509 -41.87 3.39 11.43
C GLY A 509 -41.91 3.98 10.02
N ARG A 510 -42.42 5.22 9.82
CA ARG A 510 -42.32 5.89 8.52
C ARG A 510 -40.85 6.18 8.19
N VAL A 511 -40.45 5.85 6.96
CA VAL A 511 -39.10 6.10 6.46
C VAL A 511 -39.18 7.09 5.29
N ILE A 512 -38.43 8.17 5.40
CA ILE A 512 -38.29 9.18 4.36
C ILE A 512 -36.83 9.16 3.89
N THR A 513 -36.62 9.18 2.58
CA THR A 513 -35.29 9.22 1.99
C THR A 513 -35.07 10.60 1.38
N LEU A 514 -34.09 11.32 1.91
CA LEU A 514 -33.63 12.62 1.42
C LEU A 514 -32.37 12.44 0.58
N SER A 515 -32.18 13.28 -0.42
CA SER A 515 -30.99 13.29 -1.26
C SER A 515 -29.78 13.90 -0.53
N TYR A 516 -28.67 14.08 -1.26
CA TYR A 516 -27.47 14.75 -0.75
C TYR A 516 -27.61 16.29 -0.67
N GLN A 517 -28.74 16.84 -1.12
CA GLN A 517 -29.00 18.28 -1.12
C GLN A 517 -29.29 18.78 0.29
N GLU A 518 -28.60 19.85 0.68
CA GLU A 518 -28.74 20.44 2.01
C GLU A 518 -30.14 20.97 2.28
N GLN A 519 -30.73 21.58 1.26
CA GLN A 519 -32.05 22.21 1.33
C GLN A 519 -33.13 21.20 1.72
N GLU A 520 -33.08 19.97 1.20
CA GLU A 520 -34.08 18.94 1.53
C GLU A 520 -34.09 18.59 3.02
N LEU A 521 -32.91 18.47 3.64
CA LEU A 521 -32.80 18.22 5.08
C LEU A 521 -33.28 19.41 5.89
N GLN A 522 -32.90 20.62 5.49
CA GLN A 522 -33.32 21.84 6.16
C GLN A 522 -34.85 22.01 6.12
N ASP A 523 -35.43 21.89 4.93
CA ASP A 523 -36.86 21.99 4.66
C ASP A 523 -37.66 20.94 5.42
N PHE A 524 -37.16 19.71 5.44
CA PHE A 524 -37.76 18.62 6.19
C PHE A 524 -37.78 18.92 7.69
N LEU A 525 -36.64 19.32 8.27
CA LEU A 525 -36.57 19.65 9.70
C LEU A 525 -37.46 20.84 10.06
N LEU A 526 -37.50 21.89 9.24
CA LEU A 526 -38.41 23.04 9.42
C LEU A 526 -39.88 22.60 9.40
N SER A 527 -40.26 21.71 8.48
CA SER A 527 -41.61 21.16 8.43
C SER A 527 -41.94 20.35 9.69
N GLN A 528 -41.00 19.54 10.20
CA GLN A 528 -41.18 18.80 11.47
C GLN A 528 -41.32 19.73 12.68
N MET A 529 -40.54 20.81 12.74
CA MET A 529 -40.64 21.84 13.79
C MET A 529 -42.01 22.55 13.76
N SER A 530 -42.49 22.89 12.56
CA SER A 530 -43.82 23.49 12.39
C SER A 530 -44.95 22.55 12.84
N GLN A 531 -44.86 21.27 12.47
CA GLN A 531 -45.83 20.25 12.90
C GLN A 531 -45.81 20.01 14.41
N HIS A 532 -44.62 20.04 15.04
CA HIS A 532 -44.48 19.90 16.49
C HIS A 532 -45.30 20.93 17.26
N GLN A 533 -45.30 22.19 16.83
CA GLN A 533 -46.08 23.25 17.48
C GLN A 533 -47.60 22.98 17.42
N VAL A 534 -48.13 22.52 16.29
CA VAL A 534 -49.56 22.17 16.17
C VAL A 534 -49.91 20.93 16.98
N HIS A 535 -49.03 19.93 17.02
CA HIS A 535 -49.18 18.77 17.90
C HIS A 535 -49.14 19.13 19.38
N ALA A 536 -48.30 20.11 19.77
CA ALA A 536 -48.26 20.62 21.13
C ALA A 536 -49.59 21.26 21.53
N VAL A 537 -50.21 22.07 20.65
CA VAL A 537 -51.55 22.63 20.87
C VAL A 537 -52.60 21.54 21.02
N GLN A 538 -52.51 20.46 20.24
CA GLN A 538 -53.41 19.33 20.37
C GLN A 538 -53.34 18.66 21.75
N GLN A 539 -52.13 18.46 22.29
CA GLN A 539 -51.97 17.86 23.62
C GLN A 539 -52.39 18.83 24.72
N LEU A 540 -51.98 20.10 24.60
CA LEU A 540 -52.36 21.15 25.52
C LEU A 540 -53.89 21.30 25.61
N ALA A 541 -54.58 21.29 24.47
CA ALA A 541 -56.04 21.36 24.42
C ALA A 541 -56.69 20.22 25.24
N LYS A 542 -56.18 18.99 25.13
CA LYS A 542 -56.69 17.85 25.91
C LYS A 542 -56.48 18.03 27.41
N VAL A 543 -55.32 18.55 27.82
CA VAL A 543 -55.02 18.80 29.25
C VAL A 543 -55.89 19.92 29.81
N MET A 544 -56.16 20.96 29.02
CA MET A 544 -56.98 22.12 29.41
C MET A 544 -58.50 21.88 29.27
N GLY A 545 -58.93 20.68 28.87
CA GLY A 545 -60.35 20.35 28.66
C GLY A 545 -60.97 20.92 27.38
N TRP A 546 -60.17 21.49 26.49
CA TRP A 546 -60.61 21.97 25.18
C TRP A 546 -60.85 20.80 24.22
N GLN A 547 -61.90 20.90 23.40
CA GLN A 547 -62.26 19.87 22.43
C GLN A 547 -61.61 20.13 21.07
N VAL A 548 -60.89 19.16 20.52
CA VAL A 548 -60.32 19.25 19.16
C VAL A 548 -61.43 19.03 18.14
N LEU A 549 -61.77 20.06 17.37
CA LEU A 549 -62.81 20.01 16.33
C LEU A 549 -62.25 19.53 14.98
N SER A 550 -61.04 19.98 14.66
CA SER A 550 -60.36 19.66 13.40
C SER A 550 -58.85 19.65 13.63
N PHE A 551 -58.16 18.75 12.96
CA PHE A 551 -56.71 18.63 12.98
C PHE A 551 -56.25 18.09 11.63
N SER A 552 -55.29 18.77 11.00
CA SER A 552 -54.64 18.30 9.78
C SER A 552 -53.16 18.63 9.78
N ASN A 553 -52.34 17.65 9.43
CA ASN A 553 -50.91 17.82 9.19
C ASN A 553 -50.59 18.40 7.81
N HIS A 554 -51.56 18.37 6.90
CA HIS A 554 -51.41 18.78 5.51
C HIS A 554 -52.64 19.58 5.09
N VAL A 555 -52.55 20.90 5.25
CA VAL A 555 -53.67 21.80 4.97
C VAL A 555 -53.62 22.23 3.50
N GLY A 556 -54.62 21.80 2.72
CA GLY A 556 -54.77 22.21 1.32
C GLY A 556 -55.49 23.56 1.12
N LEU A 557 -55.70 24.33 2.18
CA LEU A 557 -56.45 25.60 2.17
C LEU A 557 -55.61 26.74 2.77
N GLY A 558 -55.72 27.93 2.17
CA GLY A 558 -54.94 29.12 2.54
C GLY A 558 -53.73 29.33 1.63
N PRO A 559 -52.76 30.17 2.04
CA PRO A 559 -51.56 30.39 1.24
C PRO A 559 -50.78 29.08 1.10
N ILE A 560 -50.19 28.86 -0.07
CA ILE A 560 -49.34 27.70 -0.34
C ILE A 560 -47.96 27.99 0.25
N GLU A 561 -47.44 27.08 1.06
CA GLU A 561 -46.07 27.18 1.59
C GLU A 561 -45.08 26.81 0.47
N SER A 562 -43.96 27.52 0.37
CA SER A 562 -42.91 27.16 -0.58
C SER A 562 -42.21 25.85 -0.19
N ILE A 563 -42.25 25.53 1.11
CA ILE A 563 -41.57 24.40 1.73
C ILE A 563 -42.59 23.56 2.50
N GLY A 564 -42.60 22.25 2.26
CA GLY A 564 -43.41 21.30 3.03
C GLY A 564 -44.92 21.58 2.94
N ASN A 565 -45.63 21.31 4.04
CA ASN A 565 -47.06 21.60 4.17
C ASN A 565 -47.32 22.35 5.46
N ALA A 566 -48.26 23.29 5.44
CA ALA A 566 -48.81 23.86 6.66
C ALA A 566 -49.67 22.82 7.39
N SER A 567 -49.62 22.88 8.72
CA SER A 567 -50.48 22.11 9.61
C SER A 567 -51.48 23.05 10.28
N ALA A 568 -52.67 22.55 10.63
CA ALA A 568 -53.67 23.34 11.32
C ALA A 568 -54.47 22.52 12.32
N ILE A 569 -54.94 23.21 13.36
CA ILE A 569 -55.83 22.66 14.37
C ILE A 569 -56.89 23.69 14.73
N THR A 570 -58.12 23.24 14.91
CA THR A 570 -59.20 24.04 15.47
C THR A 570 -59.71 23.36 16.73
N VAL A 571 -59.77 24.12 17.82
CA VAL A 571 -60.17 23.66 19.16
C VAL A 571 -61.31 24.52 19.69
N ALA A 572 -62.21 23.96 20.48
CA ALA A 572 -63.29 24.67 21.17
C ALA A 572 -63.08 24.69 22.68
N SER A 573 -63.52 25.78 23.33
CA SER A 573 -63.53 25.87 24.79
C SER A 573 -64.44 24.80 25.40
N PRO A 574 -64.24 24.41 26.67
CA PRO A 574 -65.11 23.48 27.38
C PRO A 574 -66.59 23.90 27.38
N SER A 575 -66.87 25.21 27.39
CA SER A 575 -68.24 25.76 27.30
C SER A 575 -68.82 25.75 25.88
N GLY A 576 -67.99 25.57 24.85
CA GLY A 576 -68.38 25.63 23.44
C GLY A 576 -68.49 27.04 22.85
N ASP A 577 -68.37 28.07 23.68
CA ASP A 577 -68.54 29.49 23.31
C ASP A 577 -67.42 30.02 22.41
N TYR A 578 -66.19 29.60 22.66
CA TYR A 578 -65.01 30.05 21.93
C TYR A 578 -64.42 28.93 21.09
N ALA A 579 -63.80 29.29 19.97
CA ALA A 579 -62.95 28.38 19.22
C ALA A 579 -61.65 29.05 18.83
N ILE A 580 -60.53 28.33 18.90
CA ILE A 580 -59.23 28.80 18.42
C ILE A 580 -58.87 27.98 17.19
N SER A 581 -58.53 28.65 16.10
CA SER A 581 -57.95 28.03 14.91
C SER A 581 -56.50 28.46 14.77
N VAL A 582 -55.59 27.49 14.76
CA VAL A 582 -54.15 27.68 14.58
C VAL A 582 -53.77 27.09 13.23
N ARG A 583 -53.10 27.87 12.38
CA ARG A 583 -52.42 27.39 11.17
C ARG A 583 -50.94 27.69 11.34
N ASN A 584 -50.08 26.70 11.13
CA ASN A 584 -48.64 26.85 11.23
C ASN A 584 -47.98 26.34 9.94
N GLY A 585 -47.23 27.22 9.29
CA GLY A 585 -46.39 26.89 8.13
C GLY A 585 -44.91 26.91 8.51
N PRO A 586 -44.05 26.12 7.85
CA PRO A 586 -42.61 26.16 8.10
C PRO A 586 -41.97 27.49 7.67
N GLU A 587 -42.54 28.16 6.66
CA GLU A 587 -42.07 29.49 6.22
C GLU A 587 -43.00 30.61 6.74
N SER A 588 -44.32 30.43 6.64
CA SER A 588 -45.28 31.47 7.06
C SER A 588 -45.33 31.71 8.58
N GLY A 589 -44.81 30.77 9.38
CA GLY A 589 -44.97 30.74 10.83
C GLY A 589 -46.42 30.52 11.27
N SER A 590 -46.72 30.88 12.52
CA SER A 590 -48.01 30.63 13.16
C SER A 590 -49.01 31.77 12.96
N LYS A 591 -50.20 31.44 12.46
CA LYS A 591 -51.37 32.31 12.36
C LYS A 591 -52.49 31.78 13.25
N ILE A 592 -52.97 32.61 14.17
CA ILE A 592 -53.92 32.21 15.20
C ILE A 592 -55.16 33.10 15.14
N MET A 593 -56.32 32.45 15.05
CA MET A 593 -57.62 33.09 14.93
C MET A 593 -58.53 32.62 16.06
N VAL A 594 -59.24 33.55 16.71
CA VAL A 594 -60.22 33.24 17.76
C VAL A 594 -61.63 33.55 17.25
N GLN A 595 -62.52 32.58 17.36
CA GLN A 595 -63.94 32.71 17.13
C GLN A 595 -64.63 33.10 18.43
N PHE A 596 -65.32 34.25 18.39
CA PHE A 596 -66.07 34.77 19.53
C PHE A 596 -67.55 34.40 19.43
N PRO A 597 -68.27 34.25 20.54
CA PRO A 597 -69.73 34.19 20.55
C PRO A 597 -70.36 35.35 19.77
N ARG A 598 -71.40 35.07 18.98
CA ARG A 598 -72.05 36.10 18.14
C ARG A 598 -72.62 37.25 18.96
N ASN A 599 -73.09 36.98 20.17
CA ASN A 599 -73.61 37.97 21.12
C ASN A 599 -72.55 38.98 21.63
N GLN A 600 -71.25 38.66 21.55
CA GLN A 600 -70.16 39.56 21.96
C GLN A 600 -69.69 40.50 20.83
N CYS A 601 -70.11 40.24 19.59
CA CYS A 601 -69.69 41.05 18.45
C CYS A 601 -70.73 42.14 18.15
N LYS A 602 -70.45 43.35 18.66
CA LYS A 602 -71.32 44.53 18.52
C LYS A 602 -71.52 44.99 17.06
N ASP A 603 -70.66 44.56 16.13
CA ASP A 603 -70.62 45.05 14.75
C ASP A 603 -71.28 44.11 13.71
N LEU A 604 -71.89 42.99 14.11
CA LEU A 604 -72.58 42.12 13.15
C LEU A 604 -74.00 42.61 12.89
N PRO A 605 -74.42 42.76 11.62
CA PRO A 605 -75.82 43.00 11.31
C PRO A 605 -76.67 41.84 11.87
N LYS A 606 -77.79 42.19 12.51
CA LYS A 606 -78.82 41.20 12.90
C LYS A 606 -79.19 40.44 11.62
N SER A 607 -79.08 39.12 11.64
CA SER A 607 -79.39 38.31 10.47
C SER A 607 -80.90 38.30 10.27
N ASP A 608 -81.37 38.88 9.16
CA ASP A 608 -82.80 38.86 8.80
C ASP A 608 -83.34 37.43 8.64
N VAL A 609 -82.45 36.48 8.37
CA VAL A 609 -82.74 35.05 8.20
C VAL A 609 -82.78 34.29 9.53
N LEU A 610 -82.00 34.70 10.54
CA LEU A 610 -81.87 34.00 11.83
C LEU A 610 -82.36 34.90 12.96
N GLN A 611 -83.68 35.02 13.06
CA GLN A 611 -84.35 35.88 14.06
C GLN A 611 -84.52 35.21 15.43
N ASP A 612 -84.47 33.88 15.48
CA ASP A 612 -84.68 33.10 16.71
C ASP A 612 -83.45 33.22 17.64
N ASN A 613 -83.69 33.57 18.92
CA ASN A 613 -82.65 33.77 19.94
C ASN A 613 -81.75 32.55 20.12
N LYS A 614 -82.21 31.32 19.80
CA LYS A 614 -81.35 30.14 19.84
C LYS A 614 -80.13 30.25 18.91
N TRP A 615 -80.25 31.03 17.83
CA TRP A 615 -79.14 31.28 16.90
C TRP A 615 -78.12 32.30 17.41
N SER A 616 -78.40 33.00 18.51
CA SER A 616 -77.44 33.90 19.15
C SER A 616 -76.27 33.14 19.80
N HIS A 617 -76.47 31.85 20.10
CA HIS A 617 -75.44 30.91 20.56
C HIS A 617 -74.61 30.32 19.41
N LEU A 618 -74.90 30.67 18.15
CA LEU A 618 -74.01 30.33 17.05
C LEU A 618 -72.69 31.09 17.20
N ARG A 619 -71.62 30.47 16.73
CA ARG A 619 -70.30 31.07 16.74
C ARG A 619 -70.22 32.25 15.77
N GLY A 620 -69.60 33.34 16.21
CA GLY A 620 -69.40 34.57 15.45
C GLY A 620 -68.18 34.53 14.52
N PRO A 621 -67.71 35.69 14.02
CA PRO A 621 -66.56 35.78 13.13
C PRO A 621 -65.26 35.46 13.86
N PHE A 622 -64.28 34.95 13.11
CA PHE A 622 -62.90 34.80 13.57
C PHE A 622 -62.19 36.16 13.57
N LYS A 623 -61.43 36.46 14.63
CA LYS A 623 -60.50 37.59 14.68
C LYS A 623 -59.07 37.08 14.86
N GLU A 624 -58.13 37.67 14.14
CA GLU A 624 -56.71 37.32 14.22
C GLU A 624 -56.09 37.85 15.51
N VAL A 625 -55.35 37.00 16.21
CA VAL A 625 -54.60 37.37 17.40
C VAL A 625 -53.26 37.96 16.95
N GLN A 626 -52.91 39.14 17.47
CA GLN A 626 -51.58 39.72 17.27
C GLN A 626 -50.54 38.93 18.09
N TRP A 627 -50.16 37.76 17.58
CA TRP A 627 -49.35 36.77 18.28
C TRP A 627 -48.02 37.31 18.83
N ASN A 628 -47.38 38.20 18.06
CA ASN A 628 -46.10 38.81 18.42
C ASN A 628 -46.19 39.68 19.68
N LYS A 629 -47.38 40.18 20.04
CA LYS A 629 -47.60 41.03 21.22
C LYS A 629 -48.03 40.25 22.46
N MET A 630 -48.32 38.96 22.32
CA MET A 630 -48.76 38.13 23.43
C MET A 630 -47.59 37.76 24.33
N GLU A 631 -47.78 37.89 25.65
CA GLU A 631 -46.80 37.48 26.65
C GLU A 631 -46.63 35.97 26.63
N GLY A 632 -45.38 35.52 26.72
CA GLY A 632 -45.04 34.11 26.92
C GLY A 632 -43.67 33.75 26.39
N ARG A 633 -42.98 32.85 27.11
CA ARG A 633 -41.62 32.37 26.82
C ARG A 633 -41.51 31.55 25.54
N ASN A 634 -42.54 30.80 25.19
CA ASN A 634 -42.58 29.96 23.99
C ASN A 634 -44.01 29.85 23.44
N PHE A 635 -44.14 29.28 22.25
CA PHE A 635 -45.39 29.14 21.54
C PHE A 635 -46.47 28.42 22.37
N VAL A 636 -46.10 27.33 23.05
CA VAL A 636 -47.04 26.52 23.84
C VAL A 636 -47.55 27.29 25.06
N TYR A 637 -46.69 28.02 25.76
CA TYR A 637 -47.09 28.85 26.90
C TYR A 637 -48.00 30.01 26.49
N LYS A 638 -47.73 30.66 25.35
CA LYS A 638 -48.64 31.67 24.80
C LYS A 638 -50.02 31.06 24.50
N MET A 639 -50.06 29.84 23.97
CA MET A 639 -51.32 29.12 23.72
C MET A 639 -52.05 28.75 25.01
N GLU A 640 -51.33 28.33 26.05
CA GLU A 640 -51.90 28.03 27.37
C GLU A 640 -52.55 29.27 27.99
N LEU A 641 -51.86 30.41 27.96
CA LEU A 641 -52.40 31.70 28.41
C LEU A 641 -53.64 32.10 27.61
N LEU A 642 -53.64 31.90 26.29
CA LEU A 642 -54.79 32.20 25.42
C LEU A 642 -56.00 31.32 25.76
N MET A 643 -55.78 30.02 25.90
CA MET A 643 -56.82 29.05 26.24
C MET A 643 -57.40 29.33 27.63
N SER A 644 -56.55 29.68 28.60
CA SER A 644 -56.96 30.04 29.97
C SER A 644 -57.79 31.32 29.99
N ALA A 645 -57.39 32.35 29.24
CA ALA A 645 -58.12 33.62 29.17
C ALA A 645 -59.52 33.47 28.53
N LEU A 646 -59.68 32.53 27.59
CA LEU A 646 -60.96 32.26 26.91
C LEU A 646 -61.82 31.21 27.63
N SER A 647 -61.28 30.53 28.63
CA SER A 647 -62.00 29.57 29.47
C SER A 647 -61.88 29.99 30.93
N PRO A 648 -62.54 31.09 31.35
CA PRO A 648 -62.58 31.44 32.76
C PRO A 648 -63.14 30.24 33.52
N CYS A 649 -62.31 29.63 34.37
CA CYS A 649 -62.73 28.55 35.24
C CYS A 649 -63.99 28.99 35.98
N LEU A 650 -65.07 28.23 35.84
CA LEU A 650 -66.16 28.22 36.81
C LEU A 650 -65.54 27.69 38.11
N LEU A 651 -64.94 28.60 38.89
CA LEU A 651 -64.88 28.45 40.34
C LEU A 651 -66.22 28.89 40.90
#